data_AF-A0A818IHG6-F1
#
_entry.id   AF-A0A818IHG6-F1
#
_cell.length_a   1.000
_cell.length_b   1.000
_cell.length_c   1.000
_cell.angle_alpha   90.00
_cell.angle_beta   90.00
_cell.angle_gamma   90.00
#
_symmetry.space_group_name_H-M   'P 1'
#
loop_
_entity.id
_entity.type
_entity.pdbx_description
1 polymer ?
#
loop_
_entity_poly.entity_id
_entity_poly.type
_entity_poly.pdbx_seq_one_letter_code
_entity_poly.pdbx_strand_id
1 'polypeptide(L)'
;MQDDQTLKAICYQRGSLSILDQLKLPDESSYIPINSVDDAWKAIHTMSIRGAPAIAVCGVLSLAIELNNSRSKFDSVSSVQQFVTAELNYLLTARPTAVNLTDAAKTIIDYLIPLSNKHGNVSSYIDELLVFMEQFLERDLADNRSIGRYGAEAICQNNTNHKKLNVLTHCNTGSLATVGFGTALGVIRQLAVNDALQLVYFTETRPYNQGSRLTAYELLHDRIPHTLICDSMAGFLMQKEPIHAVIVGADRITANGDTANKIGTYQLAILAKHHHIPFYVAAPTTSIDLTKQTGNEIVIEQRPSREMTSIKGINIAAEGVQVWNPAFDITPAHLITGIITEHGVFKPDELEEKLLSLKEVQTMTNLIQEGSKVILYLGYNNLHVIKVKANEVYQTKFGALKHNDLIGKEFGSKIICTKGYVHALSVIPELWTLALPHRTQILYMADISLILLELDIKPGSIVIEAGTGSGSLSHSIIRSLRPNGHLYTFEFHELRSNLARNEFEEHGLSQFVTVQHRDVLSNGFEHENIADAVFLDLPAPWNAIEHVMKVLKKTGGRLCTFSPCIEQVQRTCQRLHMNNFEEINTVECLRRIHEFRYQHRSKIRFTADQNQEEIIDRKSNKREPDDDDGNEEEETTTNKKLKNDSEATTKRQPQETESTLTAIGPLVMPGHTGYLTFAYIKQE
;
A
#
# COMPACT_ATOMS: atom_id res chain seq x y z
N MET A 1 9.39 -15.90 -9.35
CA MET A 1 10.14 -15.93 -8.08
C MET A 1 9.26 -15.34 -6.99
N GLN A 2 9.00 -16.07 -5.90
CA GLN A 2 8.33 -15.54 -4.70
C GLN A 2 9.36 -14.78 -3.83
N ASP A 3 8.94 -13.79 -3.04
CA ASP A 3 9.80 -12.91 -2.21
C ASP A 3 10.84 -13.64 -1.36
N ASP A 4 10.48 -14.83 -0.89
CA ASP A 4 11.29 -15.62 0.05
C ASP A 4 12.50 -16.32 -0.61
N GLN A 5 12.66 -16.18 -1.94
CA GLN A 5 13.75 -16.79 -2.70
C GLN A 5 14.81 -15.80 -3.19
N THR A 6 14.69 -14.50 -2.92
CA THR A 6 15.71 -13.51 -3.31
C THR A 6 16.62 -13.14 -2.15
N LEU A 7 17.91 -12.90 -2.45
CA LEU A 7 18.91 -12.52 -1.46
C LEU A 7 18.53 -11.17 -0.81
N LYS A 8 18.43 -11.13 0.52
CA LYS A 8 18.06 -9.92 1.27
C LYS A 8 19.32 -9.20 1.75
N ALA A 9 19.57 -7.98 1.27
CA ALA A 9 20.67 -7.16 1.81
C ALA A 9 20.36 -6.60 3.19
N ILE A 10 19.07 -6.37 3.47
CA ILE A 10 18.56 -5.84 4.73
C ILE A 10 17.51 -6.84 5.26
N CYS A 11 17.75 -7.36 6.45
CA CYS A 11 16.82 -8.19 7.21
C CYS A 11 16.31 -7.37 8.38
N TYR A 12 15.05 -6.93 8.30
CA TYR A 12 14.42 -6.11 9.32
C TYR A 12 13.18 -6.80 9.90
N GLN A 13 13.09 -6.74 11.22
CA GLN A 13 11.88 -6.96 12.00
C GLN A 13 11.88 -5.91 13.10
N ARG A 14 10.71 -5.49 13.59
CA ARG A 14 10.67 -4.56 14.72
C ARG A 14 11.51 -5.08 15.90
N GLY A 15 12.52 -4.32 16.29
CA GLY A 15 13.48 -4.67 17.35
C GLY A 15 14.70 -5.49 16.89
N SER A 16 14.83 -5.84 15.61
CA SER A 16 16.01 -6.50 15.05
C SER A 16 16.32 -6.03 13.62
N LEU A 17 17.54 -5.54 13.40
CA LEU A 17 18.04 -5.20 12.07
C LEU A 17 19.37 -5.93 11.84
N SER A 18 19.53 -6.52 10.66
CA SER A 18 20.79 -7.11 10.23
C SER A 18 21.00 -6.82 8.74
N ILE A 19 22.25 -6.61 8.36
CA ILE A 19 22.64 -6.36 6.96
C ILE A 19 23.59 -7.44 6.48
N LEU A 20 23.55 -7.76 5.19
CA LEU A 20 24.52 -8.67 4.58
C LEU A 20 25.85 -7.94 4.36
N ASP A 21 26.96 -8.47 4.87
CA ASP A 21 28.29 -7.86 4.74
C ASP A 21 28.83 -7.98 3.31
N GLN A 22 28.69 -6.90 2.55
CA GLN A 22 29.10 -6.86 1.15
C GLN A 22 30.62 -6.83 0.94
N LEU A 23 31.43 -6.62 1.99
CA LEU A 23 32.88 -6.68 1.88
C LEU A 23 33.38 -8.12 1.73
N LYS A 24 32.67 -9.07 2.31
CA LYS A 24 33.02 -10.49 2.28
C LYS A 24 32.52 -11.23 1.03
N LEU A 25 31.53 -10.68 0.34
CA LEU A 25 31.06 -11.25 -0.92
C LEU A 25 32.15 -11.20 -2.02
N PRO A 26 32.25 -12.21 -2.89
CA PRO A 26 31.39 -13.39 -3.00
C PRO A 26 31.84 -14.59 -2.16
N ASP A 27 32.92 -14.44 -1.37
CA ASP A 27 33.60 -15.54 -0.69
C ASP A 27 32.78 -16.08 0.51
N GLU A 28 32.11 -15.19 1.24
CA GLU A 28 31.31 -15.53 2.43
C GLU A 28 30.05 -14.65 2.51
N SER A 29 28.91 -15.27 2.83
CA SER A 29 27.64 -14.59 3.11
C SER A 29 27.36 -14.58 4.60
N SER A 30 27.69 -13.46 5.26
CA SER A 30 27.46 -13.27 6.69
C SER A 30 26.66 -12.01 6.95
N TYR A 31 25.68 -12.10 7.85
CA TYR A 31 24.91 -10.94 8.30
C TYR A 31 25.55 -10.31 9.54
N ILE A 32 25.58 -8.99 9.57
CA ILE A 32 26.04 -8.18 10.70
C ILE A 32 24.81 -7.57 11.38
N PRO A 33 24.63 -7.74 12.70
CA PRO A 33 23.56 -7.08 13.44
C PRO A 33 23.82 -5.57 13.54
N ILE A 34 22.78 -4.76 13.35
CA ILE A 34 22.81 -3.31 13.50
C ILE A 34 21.91 -2.96 14.68
N ASN A 35 22.51 -2.65 15.83
CA ASN A 35 21.78 -2.43 17.08
C ASN A 35 21.60 -0.94 17.42
N SER A 36 22.32 -0.07 16.70
CA SER A 36 22.37 1.37 16.93
C SER A 36 22.60 2.13 15.63
N VAL A 37 22.35 3.43 15.67
CA VAL A 37 22.68 4.39 14.63
C VAL A 37 24.19 4.41 14.35
N ASP A 38 25.02 4.26 15.38
CA ASP A 38 26.49 4.18 15.24
C ASP A 38 26.95 2.94 14.49
N ASP A 39 26.29 1.79 14.68
CA ASP A 39 26.57 0.58 13.90
C ASP A 39 26.26 0.80 12.41
N ALA A 40 25.11 1.43 12.11
CA ALA A 40 24.73 1.76 10.74
C ALA A 40 25.69 2.77 10.11
N TRP A 41 26.09 3.81 10.86
CA TRP A 41 27.08 4.78 10.42
C TRP A 41 28.38 4.08 10.00
N LYS A 42 28.92 3.18 10.83
CA LYS A 42 30.13 2.41 10.53
C LYS A 42 29.95 1.53 9.30
N ALA A 43 28.83 0.83 9.19
CA ALA A 43 28.54 -0.05 8.06
C ALA A 43 28.46 0.72 6.73
N ILE A 44 27.83 1.90 6.74
CA ILE A 44 27.72 2.80 5.58
C ILE A 44 29.09 3.37 5.21
N HIS A 45 29.85 3.84 6.22
CA HIS A 45 31.17 4.45 6.02
C HIS A 45 32.19 3.45 5.45
N THR A 46 32.23 2.23 5.99
CA THR A 46 33.14 1.15 5.58
C THR A 46 32.68 0.40 4.33
N MET A 47 31.49 0.69 3.81
CA MET A 47 30.88 0.03 2.65
C MET A 47 30.50 -1.44 2.87
N SER A 48 30.25 -1.87 4.12
CA SER A 48 29.59 -3.16 4.39
C SER A 48 28.16 -3.20 3.84
N ILE A 49 27.51 -2.04 3.73
CA ILE A 49 26.28 -1.86 2.94
C ILE A 49 26.50 -0.77 1.89
N ARG A 50 25.93 -0.95 0.70
CA ARG A 50 26.04 0.01 -0.39
C ARG A 50 24.79 0.04 -1.26
N GLY A 51 24.71 1.05 -2.12
CA GLY A 51 23.56 1.34 -2.95
C GLY A 51 22.72 2.43 -2.29
N ALA A 52 22.39 3.47 -3.05
CA ALA A 52 21.81 4.68 -2.48
C ALA A 52 20.49 4.41 -1.71
N PRO A 53 19.56 3.57 -2.22
CA PRO A 53 18.36 3.21 -1.48
C PRO A 53 18.67 2.35 -0.23
N ALA A 54 19.56 1.35 -0.35
CA ALA A 54 19.91 0.48 0.76
C ALA A 54 20.56 1.25 1.93
N ILE A 55 21.43 2.21 1.63
CA ILE A 55 22.06 3.09 2.63
C ILE A 55 20.98 3.91 3.36
N ALA A 56 20.05 4.52 2.63
CA ALA A 56 18.99 5.34 3.20
C ALA A 56 18.11 4.51 4.14
N VAL A 57 17.63 3.36 3.68
CA VAL A 57 16.74 2.50 4.47
C VAL A 57 17.46 1.89 5.67
N CYS A 58 18.71 1.47 5.54
CA CYS A 58 19.50 1.00 6.68
C CYS A 58 19.68 2.08 7.76
N GLY A 59 19.95 3.33 7.35
CA GLY A 59 20.06 4.46 8.27
C GLY A 59 18.75 4.70 9.02
N VAL A 60 17.64 4.81 8.29
CA VAL A 60 16.30 5.02 8.87
C VAL A 60 15.90 3.89 9.82
N LEU A 61 16.11 2.64 9.43
CA LEU A 61 15.74 1.50 10.26
C LEU A 61 16.64 1.36 11.48
N SER A 62 17.93 1.73 11.41
CA SER A 62 18.80 1.75 12.59
C SER A 62 18.31 2.74 13.65
N LEU A 63 17.79 3.90 13.21
CA LEU A 63 17.16 4.87 14.09
C LEU A 63 15.85 4.34 14.67
N ALA A 64 15.06 3.60 13.88
CA ALA A 64 13.86 2.93 14.38
C ALA A 64 14.18 1.90 15.48
N ILE A 65 15.24 1.10 15.30
CA ILE A 65 15.73 0.16 16.33
C ILE A 65 16.14 0.90 17.60
N GLU A 66 16.97 1.94 17.47
CA GLU A 66 17.49 2.66 18.63
C GLU A 66 16.39 3.41 19.39
N LEU A 67 15.46 4.03 18.67
CA LEU A 67 14.28 4.68 19.22
C LEU A 67 13.40 3.67 19.96
N ASN A 68 13.16 2.50 19.36
CA ASN A 68 12.36 1.45 19.98
C ASN A 68 13.00 0.91 21.27
N ASN A 69 14.32 0.78 21.30
CA ASN A 69 15.07 0.30 22.46
C ASN A 69 15.21 1.36 23.57
N SER A 70 15.19 2.64 23.20
CA SER A 70 15.34 3.77 24.12
C SER A 70 14.03 4.41 24.58
N ARG A 71 12.86 3.79 24.31
CA ARG A 71 11.52 4.32 24.65
C ARG A 71 11.42 4.89 26.07
N SER A 72 11.98 4.21 27.07
CA SER A 72 11.90 4.60 28.48
C SER A 72 12.76 5.80 28.86
N LYS A 73 13.66 6.26 27.97
CA LYS A 73 14.55 7.41 28.21
C LYS A 73 13.89 8.76 27.87
N PHE A 74 12.73 8.75 27.22
CA PHE A 74 12.07 9.97 26.74
C PHE A 74 10.92 10.38 27.67
N ASP A 75 10.99 11.61 28.18
CA ASP A 75 10.00 12.19 29.08
C ASP A 75 8.95 13.05 28.34
N SER A 76 9.25 13.44 27.11
CA SER A 76 8.46 14.39 26.34
C SER A 76 8.61 14.16 24.82
N VAL A 77 7.61 14.56 24.04
CA VAL A 77 7.68 14.50 22.57
C VAL A 77 8.86 15.33 22.04
N SER A 78 9.15 16.46 22.67
CA SER A 78 10.30 17.30 22.30
C SER A 78 11.63 16.57 22.47
N SER A 79 11.81 15.78 23.54
CA SER A 79 13.02 14.97 23.73
C SER A 79 13.21 13.92 22.63
N VAL A 80 12.12 13.32 22.14
CA VAL A 80 12.15 12.38 21.00
C VAL A 80 12.55 13.10 19.72
N GLN A 81 11.96 14.27 19.45
CA GLN A 81 12.28 15.06 18.26
C GLN A 81 13.76 15.49 18.21
N GLN A 82 14.31 15.93 19.35
CA GLN A 82 15.72 16.30 19.46
C GLN A 82 16.63 15.11 19.20
N PHE A 83 16.33 13.96 19.80
CA PHE A 83 17.08 12.72 19.59
C PHE A 83 17.08 12.30 18.12
N VAL A 84 15.89 12.17 17.51
CA VAL A 84 15.73 11.77 16.11
C VAL A 84 16.48 12.72 15.18
N THR A 85 16.37 14.04 15.40
CA THR A 85 17.07 15.04 14.59
C THR A 85 18.59 14.94 14.74
N ALA A 86 19.10 14.73 15.96
CA ALA A 86 20.53 14.58 16.21
C ALA A 86 21.11 13.33 15.54
N GLU A 87 20.45 12.19 15.69
CA GLU A 87 20.89 10.92 15.10
C GLU A 87 20.85 10.94 13.58
N LEU A 88 19.82 11.54 12.98
CA LEU A 88 19.77 11.73 11.52
C LEU A 88 20.93 12.61 11.04
N ASN A 89 21.19 13.74 11.72
CA ASN A 89 22.32 14.59 11.37
C ASN A 89 23.67 13.86 11.50
N TYR A 90 23.83 12.99 12.48
CA TYR A 90 25.02 12.14 12.61
C TYR A 90 25.13 11.14 11.45
N LEU A 91 24.05 10.44 11.08
CA LEU A 91 24.02 9.52 9.93
C LEU A 91 24.43 10.18 8.61
N LEU A 92 24.04 11.44 8.39
CA LEU A 92 24.42 12.19 7.18
C LEU A 92 25.93 12.39 7.04
N THR A 93 26.68 12.32 8.14
CA THR A 93 28.14 12.42 8.10
C THR A 93 28.84 11.14 7.62
N ALA A 94 28.13 9.99 7.57
CA ALA A 94 28.73 8.72 7.18
C ALA A 94 29.26 8.77 5.74
N ARG A 95 28.45 9.33 4.83
CA ARG A 95 28.75 9.52 3.41
C ARG A 95 28.00 10.76 2.87
N PRO A 96 28.62 11.95 2.85
CA PRO A 96 27.98 13.19 2.41
C PRO A 96 27.44 13.21 0.98
N THR A 97 27.86 12.25 0.13
CA THR A 97 27.39 12.08 -1.25
C THR A 97 26.10 11.25 -1.35
N ALA A 98 25.65 10.59 -0.27
CA ALA A 98 24.46 9.74 -0.24
C ALA A 98 23.18 10.58 -0.12
N VAL A 99 22.75 11.22 -1.20
CA VAL A 99 21.60 12.14 -1.19
C VAL A 99 20.28 11.47 -0.82
N ASN A 100 20.08 10.19 -1.15
CA ASN A 100 18.88 9.45 -0.71
C ASN A 100 18.76 9.40 0.83
N LEU A 101 19.89 9.33 1.56
CA LEU A 101 19.89 9.40 3.02
C LEU A 101 19.55 10.82 3.51
N THR A 102 20.04 11.85 2.82
CA THR A 102 19.67 13.26 3.07
C THR A 102 18.18 13.49 2.87
N ASP A 103 17.61 12.98 1.79
CA ASP A 103 16.18 13.14 1.49
C ASP A 103 15.32 12.36 2.48
N ALA A 104 15.73 11.15 2.86
CA ALA A 104 15.06 10.36 3.89
C ALA A 104 15.09 11.07 5.26
N ALA A 105 16.25 11.60 5.66
CA ALA A 105 16.39 12.36 6.89
C ALA A 105 15.50 13.60 6.90
N LYS A 106 15.50 14.37 5.81
CA LYS A 106 14.62 15.54 5.65
C LYS A 106 13.15 15.14 5.75
N THR A 107 12.74 14.08 5.05
CA THR A 107 11.37 13.57 5.08
C THR A 107 10.92 13.23 6.49
N ILE A 108 11.78 12.58 7.29
CA ILE A 108 11.47 12.25 8.68
C ILE A 108 11.40 13.50 9.55
N ILE A 109 12.36 14.43 9.43
CA ILE A 109 12.39 15.68 10.20
C ILE A 109 11.12 16.51 9.92
N ASP A 110 10.74 16.66 8.65
CA ASP A 110 9.54 17.40 8.25
C ASP A 110 8.25 16.74 8.80
N TYR A 111 8.26 15.41 9.00
CA TYR A 111 7.14 14.66 9.57
C TYR A 111 7.00 14.80 11.11
N LEU A 112 8.07 15.16 11.82
CA LEU A 112 8.08 15.21 13.29
C LEU A 112 7.08 16.22 13.88
N ILE A 113 6.92 17.38 13.23
CA ILE A 113 6.03 18.46 13.70
C ILE A 113 4.55 18.09 13.47
N PRO A 114 4.11 17.74 12.24
CA PRO A 114 2.73 17.28 12.01
C PRO A 114 2.32 16.14 12.94
N LEU A 115 3.22 15.19 13.18
CA LEU A 115 2.96 14.06 14.06
C LEU A 115 2.69 14.49 15.51
N SER A 116 3.40 15.52 16.00
CA SER A 116 3.25 16.02 17.37
C SER A 116 1.90 16.70 17.60
N ASN A 117 1.30 17.27 16.55
CA ASN A 117 -0.03 17.86 16.61
C ASN A 117 -1.14 16.80 16.69
N LYS A 118 -0.88 15.58 16.23
CA LYS A 118 -1.83 14.45 16.23
C LYS A 118 -1.84 13.69 17.56
N HIS A 119 -0.70 13.63 18.26
CA HIS A 119 -0.52 12.81 19.46
C HIS A 119 0.08 13.60 20.62
N GLY A 120 -0.60 13.61 21.78
CA GLY A 120 -0.14 14.30 22.98
C GLY A 120 0.69 13.46 23.96
N ASN A 121 0.89 12.16 23.71
CA ASN A 121 1.66 11.28 24.59
C ASN A 121 2.87 10.65 23.86
N VAL A 122 3.96 10.42 24.61
CA VAL A 122 5.26 9.96 24.07
C VAL A 122 5.15 8.57 23.42
N SER A 123 4.42 7.63 24.05
CA SER A 123 4.33 6.26 23.53
C SER A 123 3.67 6.19 22.15
N SER A 124 2.50 6.81 21.99
CA SER A 124 1.79 6.83 20.71
C SER A 124 2.54 7.62 19.63
N TYR A 125 3.26 8.67 20.02
CA TYR A 125 4.15 9.40 19.12
C TYR A 125 5.27 8.50 18.58
N ILE A 126 5.94 7.75 19.46
CA ILE A 126 6.99 6.80 19.06
C ILE A 126 6.42 5.69 18.19
N ASP A 127 5.26 5.10 18.55
CA ASP A 127 4.68 3.99 17.78
C ASP A 127 4.33 4.41 16.34
N GLU A 128 3.71 5.58 16.15
CA GLU A 128 3.39 6.09 14.81
C GLU A 128 4.66 6.49 14.04
N LEU A 129 5.67 7.05 14.71
CA LEU A 129 6.95 7.38 14.08
C LEU A 129 7.70 6.13 13.61
N LEU A 130 7.66 5.04 14.40
CA LEU A 130 8.21 3.75 13.99
C LEU A 130 7.49 3.20 12.77
N VAL A 131 6.16 3.22 12.75
CA VAL A 131 5.37 2.80 11.58
C VAL A 131 5.75 3.62 10.34
N PHE A 132 5.92 4.94 10.48
CA PHE A 132 6.34 5.81 9.39
C PHE A 132 7.74 5.47 8.87
N MET A 133 8.72 5.23 9.76
CA MET A 133 10.07 4.83 9.36
C MET A 133 10.10 3.44 8.70
N GLU A 134 9.29 2.50 9.17
CA GLU A 134 9.16 1.17 8.58
C GLU A 134 8.59 1.19 7.16
N GLN A 135 7.77 2.19 6.80
CA GLN A 135 7.24 2.35 5.45
C GLN A 135 8.34 2.58 4.39
N PHE A 136 9.52 3.07 4.77
CA PHE A 136 10.64 3.23 3.82
C PHE A 136 11.09 1.89 3.23
N LEU A 137 11.04 0.81 4.02
CA LEU A 137 11.38 -0.54 3.58
C LEU A 137 10.36 -1.04 2.53
N GLU A 138 9.08 -1.01 2.89
CA GLU A 138 7.99 -1.51 2.05
C GLU A 138 7.85 -0.70 0.76
N ARG A 139 8.01 0.62 0.85
CA ARG A 139 7.96 1.51 -0.31
C ARG A 139 9.08 1.21 -1.30
N ASP A 140 10.33 1.10 -0.84
CA ASP A 140 11.46 0.79 -1.74
C ASP A 140 11.26 -0.56 -2.45
N LEU A 141 10.76 -1.57 -1.74
CA LEU A 141 10.42 -2.88 -2.33
C LEU A 141 9.34 -2.76 -3.41
N ALA A 142 8.26 -2.02 -3.14
CA ALA A 142 7.18 -1.79 -4.10
C ALA A 142 7.65 -1.00 -5.34
N ASP A 143 8.49 0.01 -5.13
CA ASP A 143 9.05 0.85 -6.19
C ASP A 143 9.97 0.01 -7.10
N ASN A 144 10.89 -0.77 -6.51
CA ASN A 144 11.79 -1.67 -7.24
C ASN A 144 11.03 -2.70 -8.11
N ARG A 145 9.93 -3.26 -7.58
CA ARG A 145 9.05 -4.16 -8.34
C ARG A 145 8.37 -3.47 -9.50
N SER A 146 7.89 -2.25 -9.28
CA SER A 146 7.24 -1.44 -10.31
C SER A 146 8.22 -1.08 -11.42
N ILE A 147 9.44 -0.66 -11.06
CA ILE A 147 10.56 -0.43 -12.01
C ILE A 147 10.81 -1.70 -12.83
N GLY A 148 10.93 -2.87 -12.19
CA GLY A 148 11.13 -4.12 -12.89
C GLY A 148 10.03 -4.45 -13.89
N ARG A 149 8.76 -4.29 -13.48
CA ARG A 149 7.59 -4.50 -14.33
C ARG A 149 7.55 -3.57 -15.53
N TYR A 150 7.59 -2.26 -15.30
CA TYR A 150 7.54 -1.26 -16.38
C TYR A 150 8.74 -1.38 -17.32
N GLY A 151 9.92 -1.64 -16.78
CA GLY A 151 11.12 -1.84 -17.59
C GLY A 151 11.04 -3.07 -18.48
N ALA A 152 10.61 -4.21 -17.93
CA ALA A 152 10.47 -5.45 -18.70
C ALA A 152 9.42 -5.31 -19.81
N GLU A 153 8.29 -4.67 -19.50
CA GLU A 153 7.24 -4.38 -20.47
C GLU A 153 7.76 -3.50 -21.63
N ALA A 154 8.42 -2.39 -21.32
CA ALA A 154 8.95 -1.47 -22.34
C ALA A 154 10.02 -2.12 -23.22
N ILE A 155 10.89 -2.96 -22.65
CA ILE A 155 11.93 -3.67 -23.41
C ILE A 155 11.29 -4.70 -24.35
N CYS A 156 10.30 -5.47 -23.89
CA CYS A 156 9.58 -6.42 -24.73
C CYS A 156 8.81 -5.71 -25.86
N GLN A 157 8.17 -4.56 -25.58
CA GLN A 157 7.47 -3.77 -26.58
C GLN A 157 8.41 -3.20 -27.66
N ASN A 158 9.66 -2.89 -27.32
CA ASN A 158 10.67 -2.47 -28.30
C ASN A 158 11.30 -3.65 -29.07
N ASN A 159 11.00 -4.90 -28.69
CA ASN A 159 11.59 -6.11 -29.27
C ASN A 159 10.54 -7.16 -29.64
N THR A 160 9.41 -6.75 -30.22
CA THR A 160 8.26 -7.63 -30.53
C THR A 160 8.57 -8.81 -31.45
N ASN A 161 9.64 -8.73 -32.26
CA ASN A 161 10.08 -9.80 -33.15
C ASN A 161 10.86 -10.92 -32.43
N HIS A 162 11.17 -10.74 -31.15
CA HIS A 162 12.01 -11.66 -30.37
C HIS A 162 11.25 -12.18 -29.15
N LYS A 163 11.07 -13.50 -29.07
CA LYS A 163 10.47 -14.15 -27.89
C LYS A 163 11.42 -14.19 -26.69
N LYS A 164 12.72 -14.20 -26.95
CA LYS A 164 13.80 -14.41 -25.99
C LYS A 164 14.89 -13.38 -26.23
N LEU A 165 15.27 -12.64 -25.19
CA LEU A 165 16.10 -11.44 -25.27
C LEU A 165 17.44 -11.66 -24.58
N ASN A 166 18.52 -11.24 -25.24
CA ASN A 166 19.81 -11.01 -24.58
C ASN A 166 19.93 -9.55 -24.16
N VAL A 167 20.28 -9.31 -22.91
CA VAL A 167 20.44 -7.95 -22.36
C VAL A 167 21.83 -7.78 -21.77
N LEU A 168 22.32 -6.54 -21.70
CA LEU A 168 23.59 -6.19 -21.08
C LEU A 168 23.36 -5.24 -19.90
N THR A 169 24.03 -5.47 -18.78
CA THR A 169 24.01 -4.56 -17.62
C THR A 169 25.40 -4.23 -17.10
N HIS A 170 25.47 -3.27 -16.19
CA HIS A 170 26.70 -2.68 -15.65
C HIS A 170 26.57 -2.39 -14.16
N CYS A 171 27.68 -2.51 -13.42
CA CYS A 171 27.73 -2.41 -11.97
C CYS A 171 26.83 -3.47 -11.29
N ASN A 172 26.30 -3.13 -10.12
CA ASN A 172 25.36 -3.92 -9.36
C ASN A 172 24.18 -3.03 -8.94
N THR A 173 22.99 -3.48 -9.31
CA THR A 173 21.70 -2.76 -9.20
C THR A 173 20.61 -3.71 -8.72
N GLY A 174 21.02 -4.81 -8.09
CA GLY A 174 20.15 -5.84 -7.55
C GLY A 174 19.70 -5.57 -6.14
N SER A 175 19.32 -6.65 -5.45
CA SER A 175 18.91 -6.58 -4.05
C SER A 175 20.07 -6.23 -3.13
N LEU A 176 21.32 -6.38 -3.60
CA LEU A 176 22.52 -5.90 -2.89
C LEU A 176 22.74 -4.39 -3.01
N ALA A 177 22.00 -3.70 -3.87
CA ALA A 177 22.09 -2.24 -4.04
C ALA A 177 20.80 -1.51 -3.62
N THR A 178 19.75 -2.24 -3.28
CA THR A 178 18.46 -1.71 -2.81
C THR A 178 18.00 -2.49 -1.57
N VAL A 179 16.76 -2.29 -1.10
CA VAL A 179 16.19 -3.13 -0.04
C VAL A 179 15.99 -4.57 -0.51
N GLY A 180 15.64 -4.73 -1.78
CA GLY A 180 15.32 -6.01 -2.39
C GLY A 180 14.89 -5.85 -3.84
N PHE A 181 14.91 -6.96 -4.60
CA PHE A 181 14.60 -7.04 -6.03
C PHE A 181 15.49 -6.23 -6.99
N GLY A 182 15.87 -4.99 -6.66
CA GLY A 182 16.76 -4.14 -7.46
C GLY A 182 16.05 -3.31 -8.53
N THR A 183 16.81 -2.46 -9.20
CA THR A 183 16.33 -1.60 -10.29
C THR A 183 16.61 -2.24 -11.66
N ALA A 184 17.77 -2.02 -12.27
CA ALA A 184 18.12 -2.62 -13.56
C ALA A 184 18.21 -4.16 -13.48
N LEU A 185 18.76 -4.71 -12.40
CA LEU A 185 18.68 -6.15 -12.17
C LEU A 185 17.26 -6.62 -11.84
N GLY A 186 16.41 -5.76 -11.26
CA GLY A 186 14.98 -6.01 -11.08
C GLY A 186 14.24 -6.15 -12.41
N VAL A 187 14.58 -5.32 -13.40
CA VAL A 187 14.10 -5.47 -14.79
C VAL A 187 14.52 -6.81 -15.38
N ILE A 188 15.79 -7.21 -15.19
CA ILE A 188 16.31 -8.51 -15.65
C ILE A 188 15.59 -9.68 -14.96
N ARG A 189 15.37 -9.59 -13.64
CA ARG A 189 14.60 -10.57 -12.87
C ARG A 189 13.16 -10.67 -13.39
N GLN A 190 12.53 -9.54 -13.71
CA GLN A 190 11.19 -9.54 -14.26
C GLN A 190 11.14 -10.14 -15.68
N LEU A 191 12.12 -9.85 -16.54
CA LEU A 191 12.25 -10.51 -17.84
C LEU A 191 12.40 -12.03 -17.70
N ALA A 192 13.16 -12.50 -16.71
CA ALA A 192 13.28 -13.93 -16.41
C ALA A 192 11.96 -14.53 -15.93
N VAL A 193 11.24 -13.83 -15.04
CA VAL A 193 9.90 -14.25 -14.56
C VAL A 193 8.89 -14.34 -15.72
N ASN A 194 8.97 -13.43 -16.68
CA ASN A 194 8.11 -13.41 -17.86
C ASN A 194 8.51 -14.43 -18.93
N ASP A 195 9.52 -15.28 -18.67
CA ASP A 195 10.13 -16.17 -19.64
C ASP A 195 10.63 -15.45 -20.92
N ALA A 196 10.91 -14.15 -20.84
CA ALA A 196 11.37 -13.33 -21.96
C ALA A 196 12.90 -13.22 -22.02
N LEU A 197 13.60 -13.54 -20.94
CA LEU A 197 15.08 -13.50 -20.89
C LEU A 197 15.69 -14.77 -21.49
N GLN A 198 16.64 -14.60 -22.41
CA GLN A 198 17.54 -15.65 -22.89
C GLN A 198 18.82 -15.70 -22.06
N LEU A 199 19.50 -14.54 -21.96
CA LEU A 199 20.81 -14.42 -21.35
C LEU A 199 21.05 -12.98 -20.90
N VAL A 200 21.64 -12.80 -19.73
CA VAL A 200 22.18 -11.49 -19.33
C VAL A 200 23.70 -11.49 -19.39
N TYR A 201 24.25 -10.57 -20.18
CA TYR A 201 25.64 -10.18 -20.10
C TYR A 201 25.81 -9.11 -19.02
N PHE A 202 26.90 -9.15 -18.28
CA PHE A 202 27.24 -8.10 -17.33
C PHE A 202 28.74 -7.89 -17.28
N THR A 203 29.14 -6.64 -17.16
CA THR A 203 30.55 -6.26 -17.11
C THR A 203 31.15 -6.47 -15.71
N GLU A 204 32.47 -6.61 -15.61
CA GLU A 204 33.17 -6.69 -14.33
C GLU A 204 33.02 -5.42 -13.46
N THR A 205 33.02 -4.25 -14.10
CA THR A 205 32.91 -2.92 -13.48
C THR A 205 34.12 -2.55 -12.63
N ARG A 206 35.27 -2.39 -13.29
CA ARG A 206 36.50 -1.88 -12.66
C ARG A 206 36.32 -0.43 -12.17
N PRO A 207 37.12 0.00 -11.18
CA PRO A 207 38.12 -0.81 -10.45
C PRO A 207 37.55 -1.64 -9.30
N TYR A 208 36.31 -1.38 -8.87
CA TYR A 208 35.75 -1.94 -7.64
C TYR A 208 35.07 -3.32 -7.82
N ASN A 209 34.94 -3.77 -9.07
CA ASN A 209 34.49 -5.09 -9.49
C ASN A 209 33.08 -5.43 -8.98
N GLN A 210 32.17 -4.46 -8.98
CA GLN A 210 30.80 -4.67 -8.52
C GLN A 210 30.08 -5.74 -9.33
N GLY A 211 30.28 -5.77 -10.64
CA GLY A 211 29.63 -6.74 -11.51
C GLY A 211 30.16 -8.14 -11.27
N SER A 212 31.48 -8.33 -11.26
CA SER A 212 32.10 -9.64 -11.00
C SER A 212 31.83 -10.17 -9.60
N ARG A 213 31.75 -9.29 -8.59
CA ARG A 213 31.56 -9.73 -7.20
C ARG A 213 30.10 -9.88 -6.81
N LEU A 214 29.25 -8.89 -7.10
CA LEU A 214 27.90 -8.83 -6.54
C LEU A 214 26.83 -9.21 -7.57
N THR A 215 26.91 -8.67 -8.80
CA THR A 215 25.94 -9.04 -9.84
C THR A 215 26.06 -10.50 -10.23
N ALA A 216 27.29 -11.02 -10.36
CA ALA A 216 27.52 -12.45 -10.54
C ALA A 216 26.92 -13.28 -9.39
N TYR A 217 27.12 -12.84 -8.14
CA TYR A 217 26.62 -13.53 -6.96
C TYR A 217 25.08 -13.61 -6.95
N GLU A 218 24.39 -12.50 -7.24
CA GLU A 218 22.94 -12.48 -7.33
C GLU A 218 22.39 -13.32 -8.49
N LEU A 219 23.00 -13.25 -9.68
CA LEU A 219 22.57 -14.02 -10.85
C LEU A 219 22.76 -15.53 -10.66
N LEU A 220 23.84 -15.94 -9.98
CA LEU A 220 24.06 -17.33 -9.56
C LEU A 220 23.01 -17.79 -8.56
N HIS A 221 22.76 -16.98 -7.52
CA HIS A 221 21.76 -17.27 -6.49
C HIS A 221 20.36 -17.46 -7.11
N ASP A 222 19.96 -16.56 -8.01
CA ASP A 222 18.66 -16.54 -8.66
C ASP A 222 18.55 -17.54 -9.83
N ARG A 223 19.66 -18.22 -10.17
CA ARG A 223 19.77 -19.18 -11.29
C ARG A 223 19.35 -18.58 -12.63
N ILE A 224 19.65 -17.30 -12.84
CA ILE A 224 19.38 -16.60 -14.10
C ILE A 224 20.53 -16.90 -15.08
N PRO A 225 20.27 -17.29 -16.35
CA PRO A 225 21.33 -17.51 -17.33
C PRO A 225 22.16 -16.24 -17.54
N HIS A 226 23.48 -16.32 -17.36
CA HIS A 226 24.32 -15.13 -17.36
C HIS A 226 25.73 -15.36 -17.92
N THR A 227 26.42 -14.28 -18.29
CA THR A 227 27.82 -14.29 -18.74
C THR A 227 28.55 -13.03 -18.29
N LEU A 228 29.65 -13.20 -17.56
CA LEU A 228 30.55 -12.11 -17.15
C LEU A 228 31.50 -11.74 -18.30
N ILE A 229 31.70 -10.45 -18.53
CA ILE A 229 32.68 -9.91 -19.48
C ILE A 229 33.55 -8.83 -18.83
N CYS A 230 34.76 -8.60 -19.35
CA CYS A 230 35.52 -7.40 -19.00
C CYS A 230 34.85 -6.15 -19.58
N ASP A 231 35.05 -4.98 -18.94
CA ASP A 231 34.44 -3.72 -19.39
C ASP A 231 34.81 -3.39 -20.85
N SER A 232 36.05 -3.72 -21.26
CA SER A 232 36.58 -3.49 -22.61
C SER A 232 36.04 -4.44 -23.68
N MET A 233 35.34 -5.52 -23.30
CA MET A 233 34.78 -6.49 -24.24
C MET A 233 33.41 -6.08 -24.78
N ALA A 234 32.75 -5.10 -24.16
CA ALA A 234 31.37 -4.72 -24.48
C ALA A 234 31.18 -4.33 -25.95
N GLY A 235 32.12 -3.59 -26.56
CA GLY A 235 32.02 -3.21 -27.96
C GLY A 235 32.11 -4.41 -28.91
N PHE A 236 33.01 -5.35 -28.64
CA PHE A 236 33.12 -6.57 -29.44
C PHE A 236 31.91 -7.49 -29.23
N LEU A 237 31.39 -7.57 -28.01
CA LEU A 237 30.15 -8.28 -27.70
C LEU A 237 28.98 -7.74 -28.52
N MET A 238 28.74 -6.42 -28.50
CA MET A 238 27.66 -5.78 -29.27
C MET A 238 27.83 -5.94 -30.79
N GLN A 239 29.06 -6.16 -31.27
CA GLN A 239 29.34 -6.45 -32.67
C GLN A 239 29.03 -7.91 -33.06
N LYS A 240 29.20 -8.87 -32.14
CA LYS A 240 29.16 -10.31 -32.44
C LYS A 240 27.89 -11.00 -31.99
N GLU A 241 27.32 -10.57 -30.88
CA GLU A 241 26.16 -11.21 -30.26
C GLU A 241 24.92 -10.31 -30.39
N PRO A 242 23.71 -10.88 -30.55
CA PRO A 242 22.49 -10.10 -30.65
C PRO A 242 22.08 -9.59 -29.28
N ILE A 243 22.51 -8.38 -28.92
CA ILE A 243 22.09 -7.66 -27.71
C ILE A 243 20.86 -6.80 -28.02
N HIS A 244 19.80 -6.96 -27.24
CA HIS A 244 18.48 -6.37 -27.51
C HIS A 244 18.21 -5.12 -26.66
N ALA A 245 18.89 -4.98 -25.51
CA ALA A 245 18.83 -3.80 -24.67
C ALA A 245 20.05 -3.72 -23.74
N VAL A 246 20.47 -2.50 -23.42
CA VAL A 246 21.37 -2.20 -22.31
C VAL A 246 20.55 -1.58 -21.19
N ILE A 247 20.71 -2.08 -19.96
CA ILE A 247 19.93 -1.62 -18.80
C ILE A 247 20.89 -1.36 -17.65
N VAL A 248 20.92 -0.12 -17.17
CA VAL A 248 21.82 0.31 -16.09
C VAL A 248 21.04 0.98 -14.96
N GLY A 249 21.65 1.08 -13.78
CA GLY A 249 21.10 1.89 -12.68
C GLY A 249 21.42 3.37 -12.86
N ALA A 250 21.10 4.16 -11.84
CA ALA A 250 21.58 5.53 -11.70
C ALA A 250 22.00 5.78 -10.25
N ASP A 251 22.99 6.66 -10.08
CA ASP A 251 23.26 7.32 -8.81
C ASP A 251 22.44 8.62 -8.70
N ARG A 252 22.39 9.38 -9.80
CA ARG A 252 21.59 10.60 -9.89
C ARG A 252 21.16 10.87 -11.32
N ILE A 253 19.94 11.38 -11.49
CA ILE A 253 19.40 11.84 -12.77
C ILE A 253 19.00 13.31 -12.63
N THR A 254 19.43 14.19 -13.53
CA THR A 254 19.04 15.61 -13.53
C THR A 254 17.72 15.86 -14.26
N ALA A 255 17.18 17.08 -14.18
CA ALA A 255 15.90 17.43 -14.80
C ALA A 255 15.81 17.10 -16.30
N ASN A 256 16.88 17.37 -17.06
CA ASN A 256 16.98 17.03 -18.49
C ASN A 256 17.21 15.54 -18.79
N GLY A 257 17.34 14.69 -17.76
CA GLY A 257 17.60 13.27 -17.87
C GLY A 257 19.08 12.86 -17.99
N ASP A 258 20.05 13.78 -17.92
CA ASP A 258 21.46 13.39 -17.82
C ASP A 258 21.66 12.53 -16.57
N THR A 259 22.35 11.41 -16.74
CA THR A 259 22.44 10.38 -15.69
C THR A 259 23.89 10.21 -15.24
N ALA A 260 24.15 10.51 -13.97
CA ALA A 260 25.36 10.06 -13.30
C ALA A 260 25.20 8.60 -12.87
N ASN A 261 26.12 7.74 -13.32
CA ASN A 261 26.17 6.35 -12.90
C ASN A 261 27.63 5.86 -12.87
N LYS A 262 27.84 4.62 -12.41
CA LYS A 262 29.16 4.00 -12.28
C LYS A 262 29.99 4.18 -13.55
N ILE A 263 31.26 4.57 -13.38
CA ILE A 263 32.23 4.75 -14.47
C ILE A 263 32.23 3.55 -15.43
N GLY A 264 32.09 3.83 -16.72
CA GLY A 264 31.84 2.85 -17.78
C GLY A 264 30.42 2.93 -18.37
N THR A 265 29.48 3.57 -17.67
CA THR A 265 28.09 3.70 -18.15
C THR A 265 28.00 4.55 -19.41
N TYR A 266 28.66 5.72 -19.42
CA TYR A 266 28.72 6.58 -20.60
C TYR A 266 29.34 5.85 -21.81
N GLN A 267 30.41 5.08 -21.58
CA GLN A 267 31.04 4.26 -22.61
C GLN A 267 30.05 3.25 -23.21
N LEU A 268 29.28 2.56 -22.35
CA LEU A 268 28.25 1.62 -22.82
C LEU A 268 27.13 2.31 -23.60
N ALA A 269 26.72 3.51 -23.21
CA ALA A 269 25.70 4.27 -23.93
C ALA A 269 26.17 4.68 -25.34
N ILE A 270 27.44 5.09 -25.50
CA ILE A 270 28.03 5.37 -26.81
C ILE A 270 28.03 4.11 -27.68
N LEU A 271 28.48 2.97 -27.13
CA LEU A 271 28.54 1.71 -27.86
C LEU A 271 27.13 1.23 -28.25
N ALA A 272 26.17 1.30 -27.33
CA ALA A 272 24.78 0.94 -27.60
C ALA A 272 24.21 1.77 -28.75
N LYS A 273 24.43 3.09 -28.74
CA LYS A 273 24.01 3.96 -29.83
C LYS A 273 24.68 3.61 -31.17
N HIS A 274 25.98 3.32 -31.16
CA HIS A 274 26.71 2.91 -32.38
C HIS A 274 26.15 1.62 -32.99
N HIS A 275 25.72 0.68 -32.15
CA HIS A 275 25.17 -0.61 -32.56
C HIS A 275 23.63 -0.62 -32.67
N HIS A 276 22.97 0.54 -32.53
CA HIS A 276 21.50 0.68 -32.57
C HIS A 276 20.76 -0.17 -31.51
N ILE A 277 21.36 -0.32 -30.33
CA ILE A 277 20.78 -1.03 -29.19
C ILE A 277 20.12 0.01 -28.26
N PRO A 278 18.87 -0.18 -27.84
CA PRO A 278 18.22 0.74 -26.91
C PRO A 278 18.90 0.70 -25.54
N PHE A 279 19.10 1.89 -24.95
CA PHE A 279 19.80 2.08 -23.69
C PHE A 279 18.84 2.64 -22.63
N TYR A 280 18.62 1.88 -21.57
CA TYR A 280 17.70 2.24 -20.50
C TYR A 280 18.43 2.50 -19.19
N VAL A 281 17.95 3.52 -18.48
CA VAL A 281 18.34 3.81 -17.10
C VAL A 281 17.17 3.42 -16.21
N ALA A 282 17.40 2.60 -15.19
CA ALA A 282 16.37 2.17 -14.22
C ALA A 282 16.70 2.71 -12.84
N ALA A 283 15.86 3.61 -12.34
CA ALA A 283 16.05 4.26 -11.04
C ALA A 283 14.71 4.75 -10.47
N PRO A 284 14.54 4.71 -9.13
CA PRO A 284 13.36 5.29 -8.50
C PRO A 284 13.35 6.81 -8.64
N THR A 285 12.18 7.44 -8.53
CA THR A 285 12.08 8.91 -8.57
C THR A 285 12.90 9.61 -7.49
N THR A 286 13.19 8.93 -6.38
CA THR A 286 14.09 9.41 -5.32
C THR A 286 15.54 9.60 -5.77
N SER A 287 15.94 9.03 -6.92
CA SER A 287 17.25 9.26 -7.53
C SER A 287 17.24 10.40 -8.57
N ILE A 288 16.09 11.04 -8.77
CA ILE A 288 15.90 12.14 -9.74
C ILE A 288 15.96 13.48 -9.00
N ASP A 289 16.99 14.25 -9.30
CA ASP A 289 17.26 15.56 -8.73
C ASP A 289 16.85 16.67 -9.70
N LEU A 290 15.58 17.06 -9.63
CA LEU A 290 15.02 18.15 -10.45
C LEU A 290 15.62 19.53 -10.11
N THR A 291 16.42 19.65 -9.05
CA THR A 291 17.09 20.92 -8.72
C THR A 291 18.30 21.20 -9.61
N LYS A 292 18.85 20.16 -10.25
CA LYS A 292 19.94 20.27 -11.22
C LYS A 292 19.40 20.18 -12.63
N GLN A 293 19.78 21.12 -13.48
CA GLN A 293 19.29 21.19 -14.85
C GLN A 293 20.04 20.25 -15.78
N THR A 294 21.35 20.08 -15.57
CA THR A 294 22.23 19.28 -16.42
C THR A 294 23.24 18.47 -15.62
N GLY A 295 23.78 17.41 -16.23
CA GLY A 295 24.78 16.55 -15.58
C GLY A 295 26.10 17.26 -15.23
N ASN A 296 26.38 18.44 -15.81
CA ASN A 296 27.55 19.26 -15.48
C ASN A 296 27.54 19.80 -14.04
N GLU A 297 26.35 19.86 -13.42
CA GLU A 297 26.18 20.30 -12.03
C GLU A 297 26.44 19.18 -11.02
N ILE A 298 26.68 17.95 -11.49
CA ILE A 298 27.01 16.81 -10.65
C ILE A 298 28.53 16.76 -10.42
N VAL A 299 28.93 16.88 -9.17
CA VAL A 299 30.34 16.72 -8.77
C VAL A 299 30.68 15.23 -8.76
N ILE A 300 31.62 14.83 -9.62
CA ILE A 300 32.06 13.44 -9.72
C ILE A 300 33.07 13.12 -8.60
N GLU A 301 32.73 12.12 -7.79
CA GLU A 301 33.60 11.57 -6.74
C GLU A 301 34.90 11.03 -7.36
N GLN A 302 36.05 11.54 -6.91
CA GLN A 302 37.38 10.99 -7.22
C GLN A 302 37.82 10.10 -6.06
N ARG A 303 38.24 8.87 -6.35
CA ARG A 303 38.61 7.87 -5.34
C ARG A 303 40.11 7.63 -5.26
N PRO A 304 40.62 7.09 -4.13
CA PRO A 304 42.03 6.80 -3.97
C PRO A 304 42.58 5.90 -5.07
N SER A 305 43.79 6.19 -5.54
CA SER A 305 44.48 5.45 -6.61
C SER A 305 44.64 3.95 -6.29
N ARG A 306 44.72 3.61 -5.00
CA ARG A 306 44.92 2.24 -4.51
C ARG A 306 43.83 1.27 -4.97
N GLU A 307 42.59 1.73 -5.17
CA GLU A 307 41.50 0.89 -5.69
C GLU A 307 41.78 0.39 -7.12
N MET A 308 42.48 1.20 -7.91
CA MET A 308 42.87 0.84 -9.27
C MET A 308 44.19 0.08 -9.30
N THR A 309 45.18 0.49 -8.51
CA THR A 309 46.53 -0.10 -8.55
C THR A 309 46.67 -1.43 -7.83
N SER A 310 45.74 -1.77 -6.92
CA SER A 310 45.81 -3.00 -6.11
C SER A 310 44.45 -3.67 -5.94
N ILE A 311 44.44 -5.00 -5.81
CA ILE A 311 43.26 -5.80 -5.47
C ILE A 311 43.62 -6.70 -4.28
N LYS A 312 42.79 -6.72 -3.23
CA LYS A 312 43.01 -7.50 -1.99
C LYS A 312 44.45 -7.34 -1.42
N GLY A 313 44.99 -6.12 -1.49
CA GLY A 313 46.33 -5.79 -0.98
C GLY A 313 47.49 -6.16 -1.90
N ILE A 314 47.23 -6.80 -3.04
CA ILE A 314 48.25 -7.17 -4.03
C ILE A 314 48.33 -6.06 -5.09
N ASN A 315 49.52 -5.50 -5.30
CA ASN A 315 49.75 -4.49 -6.34
C ASN A 315 49.73 -5.14 -7.72
N ILE A 316 48.98 -4.53 -8.64
CA ILE A 316 48.85 -4.94 -10.05
C ILE A 316 49.54 -3.92 -10.95
N ALA A 317 49.34 -2.63 -10.68
CA ALA A 317 49.97 -1.56 -11.45
C ALA A 317 51.42 -1.33 -11.02
N ALA A 318 52.24 -0.80 -11.94
CA ALA A 318 53.62 -0.44 -11.66
C ALA A 318 53.72 0.62 -10.55
N GLU A 319 54.73 0.50 -9.69
CA GLU A 319 54.95 1.43 -8.59
C GLU A 319 55.20 2.86 -9.08
N GLY A 320 54.61 3.85 -8.41
CA GLY A 320 54.76 5.28 -8.73
C GLY A 320 53.88 5.80 -9.88
N VAL A 321 53.07 4.96 -10.53
CA VAL A 321 52.17 5.39 -11.61
C VAL A 321 51.12 6.39 -11.11
N GLN A 322 50.88 7.44 -11.88
CA GLN A 322 49.80 8.40 -11.62
C GLN A 322 48.46 7.81 -12.05
N VAL A 323 47.41 8.04 -11.27
CA VAL A 323 46.10 7.43 -11.48
C VAL A 323 45.01 8.49 -11.46
N TRP A 324 44.13 8.42 -12.46
CA TRP A 324 42.86 9.12 -12.48
C TRP A 324 41.73 8.12 -12.22
N ASN A 325 40.98 8.30 -11.12
CA ASN A 325 40.00 7.32 -10.65
C ASN A 325 38.64 7.98 -10.33
N PRO A 326 37.92 8.48 -11.35
CA PRO A 326 36.54 8.91 -11.17
C PRO A 326 35.65 7.69 -10.87
N ALA A 327 34.83 7.78 -9.82
CA ALA A 327 33.91 6.70 -9.47
C ALA A 327 32.67 6.64 -10.37
N PHE A 328 32.35 7.74 -11.06
CA PHE A 328 31.14 7.89 -11.88
C PHE A 328 31.47 8.62 -13.18
N ASP A 329 30.62 8.46 -14.19
CA ASP A 329 30.56 9.30 -15.38
C ASP A 329 29.14 9.81 -15.61
N ILE A 330 28.99 10.77 -16.53
CA ILE A 330 27.70 11.33 -16.93
C ILE A 330 27.34 10.76 -18.30
N THR A 331 26.19 10.09 -18.38
CA THR A 331 25.56 9.70 -19.64
C THR A 331 24.60 10.80 -20.08
N PRO A 332 24.86 11.49 -21.21
CA PRO A 332 23.96 12.52 -21.70
C PRO A 332 22.59 11.96 -22.10
N ALA A 333 21.54 12.73 -21.83
CA ALA A 333 20.14 12.39 -22.11
C ALA A 333 19.89 11.86 -23.52
N HIS A 334 20.53 12.45 -24.54
CA HIS A 334 20.35 12.07 -25.95
C HIS A 334 20.92 10.69 -26.33
N LEU A 335 21.57 9.98 -25.40
CA LEU A 335 21.99 8.58 -25.54
C LEU A 335 21.01 7.61 -24.87
N ILE A 336 20.06 8.12 -24.08
CA ILE A 336 19.14 7.32 -23.26
C ILE A 336 17.82 7.15 -24.02
N THR A 337 17.44 5.90 -24.27
CA THR A 337 16.16 5.55 -24.90
C THR A 337 14.98 5.76 -23.96
N GLY A 338 15.15 5.44 -22.67
CA GLY A 338 14.13 5.66 -21.66
C GLY A 338 14.66 5.53 -20.23
N ILE A 339 14.01 6.26 -19.32
CA ILE A 339 14.25 6.27 -17.89
C ILE A 339 13.08 5.54 -17.23
N ILE A 340 13.37 4.38 -16.66
CA ILE A 340 12.41 3.47 -16.03
C ILE A 340 12.31 3.83 -14.55
N THR A 341 11.10 4.15 -14.11
CA THR A 341 10.75 4.51 -12.72
C THR A 341 9.59 3.64 -12.21
N GLU A 342 9.24 3.79 -10.95
CA GLU A 342 8.05 3.19 -10.34
C GLU A 342 6.73 3.73 -10.91
N HIS A 343 6.76 4.83 -11.68
CA HIS A 343 5.59 5.44 -12.31
C HIS A 343 5.49 5.17 -13.82
N GLY A 344 6.43 4.41 -14.39
CA GLY A 344 6.47 4.09 -15.81
C GLY A 344 7.83 4.39 -16.44
N VAL A 345 7.86 4.34 -17.77
CA VAL A 345 9.06 4.62 -18.57
C VAL A 345 8.88 5.97 -19.26
N PHE A 346 9.80 6.89 -19.00
CA PHE A 346 9.79 8.24 -19.54
C PHE A 346 10.93 8.43 -20.52
N LYS A 347 10.71 9.21 -21.57
CA LYS A 347 11.83 9.75 -22.34
C LYS A 347 12.49 10.89 -21.56
N PRO A 348 13.80 11.13 -21.73
CA PRO A 348 14.49 12.19 -21.01
C PRO A 348 13.86 13.59 -21.13
N ASP A 349 13.35 13.94 -22.32
CA ASP A 349 12.72 15.24 -22.62
C ASP A 349 11.33 15.42 -22.00
N GLU A 350 10.66 14.32 -21.64
CA GLU A 350 9.34 14.34 -21.00
C GLU A 350 9.42 14.17 -19.47
N LEU A 351 10.62 13.89 -18.93
CA LEU A 351 10.80 13.45 -17.55
C LEU A 351 10.31 14.48 -16.52
N GLU A 352 10.80 15.72 -16.60
CA GLU A 352 10.49 16.77 -15.64
C GLU A 352 8.99 17.11 -15.65
N GLU A 353 8.41 17.34 -16.82
CA GLU A 353 6.99 17.67 -16.98
C GLU A 353 6.09 16.58 -16.38
N LYS A 354 6.36 15.31 -16.70
CA LYS A 354 5.55 14.19 -16.20
C LYS A 354 5.64 14.07 -14.69
N LEU A 355 6.84 14.18 -14.12
CA LEU A 355 7.02 14.08 -12.67
C LEU A 355 6.39 15.26 -11.91
N LEU A 356 6.49 16.47 -12.45
CA LEU A 356 5.79 17.64 -11.89
C LEU A 356 4.29 17.47 -11.96
N SER A 357 3.74 16.99 -13.09
CA SER A 357 2.30 16.71 -13.21
C SER A 357 1.83 15.66 -12.21
N LEU A 358 2.63 14.62 -11.93
CA LEU A 358 2.30 13.60 -10.94
C LEU A 358 2.25 14.19 -9.53
N LYS A 359 3.21 15.06 -9.18
CA LYS A 359 3.24 15.78 -7.90
C LYS A 359 2.07 16.76 -7.76
N GLU A 360 1.75 17.49 -8.82
CA GLU A 360 0.63 18.44 -8.83
C GLU A 360 -0.71 17.74 -8.73
N VAL A 361 -0.93 16.65 -9.48
CA VAL A 361 -2.15 15.83 -9.39
C VAL A 361 -2.30 15.30 -7.97
N GLN A 362 -1.25 14.75 -7.38
CA GLN A 362 -1.30 14.21 -6.02
C GLN A 362 -1.61 15.31 -4.96
N THR A 363 -1.06 16.51 -5.14
CA THR A 363 -1.30 17.66 -4.26
C THR A 363 -2.72 18.22 -4.45
N MET A 364 -3.18 18.36 -5.68
CA MET A 364 -4.51 18.85 -6.01
C MET A 364 -5.62 17.88 -5.63
N THR A 365 -5.39 16.56 -5.69
CA THR A 365 -6.35 15.55 -5.21
C THR A 365 -6.56 15.60 -3.71
N ASN A 366 -5.60 16.14 -2.94
CA ASN A 366 -5.69 16.24 -1.49
C ASN A 366 -6.37 17.51 -1.01
N LEU A 367 -6.47 18.56 -1.84
CA LEU A 367 -7.13 19.81 -1.49
C LEU A 367 -8.61 19.80 -1.91
N ILE A 368 -9.45 20.37 -1.06
CA ILE A 368 -10.86 20.62 -1.34
C ILE A 368 -10.96 21.82 -2.28
N GLN A 369 -11.61 21.63 -3.41
CA GLN A 369 -11.83 22.66 -4.42
C GLN A 369 -13.33 22.98 -4.53
N GLU A 370 -13.65 24.07 -5.22
CA GLU A 370 -15.03 24.29 -5.64
C GLU A 370 -15.49 23.15 -6.55
N GLY A 371 -16.70 22.63 -6.31
CA GLY A 371 -17.24 21.46 -6.98
C GLY A 371 -16.88 20.13 -6.33
N SER A 372 -15.88 20.06 -5.43
CA SER A 372 -15.53 18.82 -4.72
C SER A 372 -16.68 18.29 -3.89
N LYS A 373 -16.87 16.96 -3.90
CA LYS A 373 -17.73 16.27 -2.94
C LYS A 373 -16.95 16.01 -1.64
N VAL A 374 -17.53 16.41 -0.52
CA VAL A 374 -16.91 16.30 0.81
C VAL A 374 -17.86 15.54 1.74
N ILE A 375 -17.30 14.60 2.50
CA ILE A 375 -18.02 13.91 3.58
C ILE A 375 -17.73 14.65 4.89
N LEU A 376 -18.71 15.38 5.41
CA LEU A 376 -18.63 16.00 6.71
C LEU A 376 -18.84 14.93 7.79
N TYR A 377 -17.86 14.80 8.68
CA TYR A 377 -17.98 13.98 9.88
C TYR A 377 -18.45 14.82 11.06
N LEU A 378 -19.68 14.58 11.51
CA LEU A 378 -20.29 15.25 12.66
C LEU A 378 -20.37 14.35 13.90
N GLY A 379 -20.03 13.07 13.78
CA GLY A 379 -20.00 12.07 14.84
C GLY A 379 -20.19 10.65 14.31
N TYR A 380 -20.08 9.66 15.19
CA TYR A 380 -20.05 8.23 14.81
C TYR A 380 -21.20 7.77 13.88
N ASN A 381 -22.43 8.21 14.15
CA ASN A 381 -23.61 7.89 13.33
C ASN A 381 -24.10 9.06 12.47
N ASN A 382 -23.26 10.08 12.25
CA ASN A 382 -23.69 11.31 11.60
C ASN A 382 -22.63 11.80 10.60
N LEU A 383 -22.82 11.35 9.35
CA LEU A 383 -22.04 11.72 8.17
C LEU A 383 -22.96 12.43 7.19
N HIS A 384 -22.52 13.56 6.66
CA HIS A 384 -23.28 14.33 5.66
C HIS A 384 -22.43 14.49 4.40
N VAL A 385 -22.96 14.18 3.23
CA VAL A 385 -22.30 14.45 1.95
C VAL A 385 -22.74 15.82 1.46
N ILE A 386 -21.78 16.69 1.13
CA ILE A 386 -22.04 17.99 0.52
C ILE A 386 -21.20 18.17 -0.74
N LYS A 387 -21.70 18.98 -1.67
CA LYS A 387 -20.92 19.50 -2.80
C LYS A 387 -20.48 20.92 -2.47
N VAL A 388 -19.18 21.18 -2.50
CA VAL A 388 -18.61 22.48 -2.15
C VAL A 388 -18.92 23.47 -3.27
N LYS A 389 -19.43 24.65 -2.91
CA LYS A 389 -19.70 25.76 -3.84
C LYS A 389 -19.31 27.07 -3.18
N ALA A 390 -18.65 27.96 -3.91
CA ALA A 390 -18.23 29.23 -3.35
C ALA A 390 -19.44 30.05 -2.85
N ASN A 391 -19.26 30.72 -1.72
CA ASN A 391 -20.26 31.58 -1.06
C ASN A 391 -21.52 30.89 -0.54
N GLU A 392 -21.61 29.56 -0.61
CA GLU A 392 -22.70 28.81 -0.01
C GLU A 392 -22.44 28.52 1.48
N VAL A 393 -23.52 28.35 2.23
CA VAL A 393 -23.49 28.05 3.68
C VAL A 393 -24.30 26.80 3.94
N TYR A 394 -23.68 25.80 4.55
CA TYR A 394 -24.33 24.56 4.96
C TYR A 394 -24.65 24.59 6.46
N GLN A 395 -25.86 24.20 6.83
CA GLN A 395 -26.27 24.17 8.24
C GLN A 395 -25.97 22.82 8.87
N THR A 396 -25.26 22.84 10.01
CA THR A 396 -24.92 21.65 10.79
C THR A 396 -25.46 21.76 12.21
N LYS A 397 -25.48 20.64 12.96
CA LYS A 397 -25.78 20.68 14.41
C LYS A 397 -24.77 21.51 15.21
N PHE A 398 -23.59 21.78 14.65
CA PHE A 398 -22.55 22.63 15.21
C PHE A 398 -22.59 24.07 14.67
N GLY A 399 -23.70 24.47 14.02
CA GLY A 399 -23.90 25.80 13.46
C GLY A 399 -23.58 25.88 11.96
N ALA A 400 -23.48 27.11 11.46
CA ALA A 400 -23.27 27.41 10.05
C ALA A 400 -21.82 27.10 9.65
N LEU A 401 -21.67 26.35 8.56
CA LEU A 401 -20.41 26.04 7.89
C LEU A 401 -20.37 26.81 6.57
N LYS A 402 -19.43 27.74 6.41
CA LYS A 402 -19.26 28.43 5.12
C LYS A 402 -18.41 27.54 4.21
N HIS A 403 -18.86 27.32 2.98
CA HIS A 403 -18.09 26.51 2.02
C HIS A 403 -16.74 27.14 1.68
N ASN A 404 -16.62 28.47 1.73
CA ASN A 404 -15.35 29.16 1.55
C ASN A 404 -14.29 28.75 2.60
N ASP A 405 -14.71 28.27 3.78
CA ASP A 405 -13.78 27.79 4.81
C ASP A 405 -13.28 26.36 4.51
N LEU A 406 -13.88 25.67 3.53
CA LEU A 406 -13.46 24.37 3.02
C LEU A 406 -12.47 24.51 1.85
N ILE A 407 -12.70 25.45 0.95
CA ILE A 407 -11.91 25.60 -0.29
C ILE A 407 -10.44 25.91 0.05
N GLY A 408 -9.53 25.12 -0.53
CA GLY A 408 -8.09 25.19 -0.30
C GLY A 408 -7.62 24.50 0.97
N LYS A 409 -8.49 23.84 1.72
CA LYS A 409 -8.11 22.97 2.85
C LYS A 409 -7.86 21.55 2.38
N GLU A 410 -6.95 20.85 3.05
CA GLU A 410 -6.74 19.42 2.80
C GLU A 410 -7.93 18.60 3.32
N PHE A 411 -8.29 17.55 2.60
CA PHE A 411 -9.18 16.51 3.13
C PHE A 411 -8.59 15.95 4.45
N GLY A 412 -9.46 15.70 5.42
CA GLY A 412 -9.10 15.40 6.82
C GLY A 412 -9.09 16.62 7.75
N SER A 413 -9.08 17.84 7.21
CA SER A 413 -9.01 19.06 8.00
C SER A 413 -10.21 19.24 8.94
N LYS A 414 -9.92 19.81 10.12
CA LYS A 414 -10.92 20.33 11.05
C LYS A 414 -11.40 21.70 10.59
N ILE A 415 -12.71 21.85 10.41
CA ILE A 415 -13.33 23.07 9.89
C ILE A 415 -14.24 23.64 10.96
N ILE A 416 -14.06 24.93 11.26
CA ILE A 416 -14.78 25.62 12.34
C ILE A 416 -16.16 25.99 11.83
N CYS A 417 -17.18 25.64 12.62
CA CYS A 417 -18.56 26.10 12.46
C CYS A 417 -18.87 27.14 13.55
N THR A 418 -19.99 27.87 13.42
CA THR A 418 -20.33 28.93 14.38
C THR A 418 -20.51 28.48 15.84
N LYS A 419 -20.83 27.21 16.10
CA LYS A 419 -21.03 26.64 17.45
C LYS A 419 -20.20 25.36 17.69
N GLY A 420 -19.15 25.11 16.90
CA GLY A 420 -18.34 23.90 17.02
C GLY A 420 -17.44 23.65 15.82
N TYR A 421 -17.25 22.39 15.43
CA TYR A 421 -16.43 22.03 14.27
C TYR A 421 -16.90 20.72 13.64
N VAL A 422 -16.47 20.49 12.40
CA VAL A 422 -16.62 19.23 11.66
C VAL A 422 -15.28 18.82 11.06
N HIS A 423 -15.13 17.56 10.66
CA HIS A 423 -14.01 17.15 9.79
C HIS A 423 -14.50 17.00 8.35
N ALA A 424 -13.74 17.54 7.40
CA ALA A 424 -14.03 17.44 5.97
C ALA A 424 -13.25 16.27 5.37
N LEU A 425 -13.90 15.12 5.17
CA LEU A 425 -13.25 13.88 4.71
C LEU A 425 -13.43 13.68 3.21
N SER A 426 -12.47 12.98 2.60
CA SER A 426 -12.52 12.59 1.19
C SER A 426 -13.52 11.43 0.98
N VAL A 427 -13.98 11.29 -0.26
CA VAL A 427 -14.84 10.17 -0.65
C VAL A 427 -13.99 8.92 -0.86
N ILE A 428 -13.82 8.13 0.21
CA ILE A 428 -13.26 6.77 0.15
C ILE A 428 -14.38 5.74 0.24
N PRO A 429 -14.19 4.49 -0.26
CA PRO A 429 -15.26 3.50 -0.33
C PRO A 429 -15.97 3.26 1.01
N GLU A 430 -15.23 3.14 2.12
CA GLU A 430 -15.78 2.93 3.46
C GLU A 430 -16.73 4.05 3.89
N LEU A 431 -16.29 5.30 3.69
CA LEU A 431 -17.06 6.47 4.07
C LEU A 431 -18.23 6.68 3.13
N TRP A 432 -18.06 6.41 1.83
CA TRP A 432 -19.13 6.48 0.85
C TRP A 432 -20.27 5.53 1.22
N THR A 433 -19.96 4.25 1.47
CA THR A 433 -20.95 3.25 1.92
C THR A 433 -21.73 3.69 3.15
N LEU A 434 -21.08 4.36 4.10
CA LEU A 434 -21.73 4.85 5.32
C LEU A 434 -22.51 6.16 5.11
N ALA A 435 -22.12 6.98 4.14
CA ALA A 435 -22.65 8.32 3.92
C ALA A 435 -23.65 8.42 2.74
N LEU A 436 -24.06 7.29 2.16
CA LEU A 436 -24.95 7.26 0.99
C LEU A 436 -26.22 8.12 1.22
N PRO A 437 -26.52 9.05 0.29
CA PRO A 437 -27.63 9.99 0.45
C PRO A 437 -29.02 9.33 0.30
N HIS A 438 -29.08 8.14 -0.29
CA HIS A 438 -30.32 7.39 -0.48
C HIS A 438 -30.21 6.00 0.15
N ARG A 439 -31.20 5.62 0.95
CA ARG A 439 -31.28 4.28 1.55
C ARG A 439 -31.82 3.28 0.53
N THR A 440 -30.92 2.64 -0.22
CA THR A 440 -31.19 1.34 -0.85
C THR A 440 -30.72 0.22 0.08
N GLN A 441 -31.17 -1.02 -0.16
CA GLN A 441 -30.47 -2.17 0.38
C GLN A 441 -29.09 -2.22 -0.28
N ILE A 442 -28.04 -2.22 0.52
CA ILE A 442 -26.65 -2.18 0.06
C ILE A 442 -25.86 -3.27 0.74
N LEU A 443 -24.77 -3.66 0.10
CA LEU A 443 -23.71 -4.42 0.73
C LEU A 443 -22.86 -3.49 1.60
N TYR A 444 -22.54 -3.95 2.80
CA TYR A 444 -21.67 -3.24 3.73
C TYR A 444 -20.26 -3.85 3.70
N MET A 445 -19.32 -3.20 4.39
CA MET A 445 -17.90 -3.53 4.32
C MET A 445 -17.56 -4.99 4.62
N ALA A 446 -18.32 -5.67 5.50
CA ALA A 446 -18.06 -7.08 5.81
C ALA A 446 -18.32 -7.98 4.58
N ASP A 447 -19.48 -7.81 3.94
CA ASP A 447 -19.84 -8.53 2.71
C ASP A 447 -18.91 -8.16 1.55
N ILE A 448 -18.66 -6.85 1.38
CA ILE A 448 -17.77 -6.32 0.33
C ILE A 448 -16.37 -6.90 0.45
N SER A 449 -15.80 -6.93 1.66
CA SER A 449 -14.45 -7.46 1.88
C SER A 449 -14.36 -8.93 1.48
N LEU A 450 -15.40 -9.71 1.80
CA LEU A 450 -15.47 -11.12 1.44
C LEU A 450 -15.62 -11.30 -0.09
N ILE A 451 -16.44 -10.47 -0.73
CA ILE A 451 -16.59 -10.47 -2.20
C ILE A 451 -15.25 -10.19 -2.88
N LEU A 452 -14.54 -9.14 -2.46
CA LEU A 452 -13.25 -8.78 -3.07
C LEU A 452 -12.20 -9.88 -2.91
N LEU A 453 -12.18 -10.53 -1.73
CA LEU A 453 -11.26 -11.62 -1.42
C LEU A 453 -11.55 -12.86 -2.27
N GLU A 454 -12.79 -13.35 -2.25
CA GLU A 454 -13.18 -14.59 -2.93
C GLU A 454 -13.20 -14.45 -4.46
N LEU A 455 -13.40 -13.23 -4.97
CA LEU A 455 -13.24 -12.92 -6.40
C LEU A 455 -11.78 -12.69 -6.83
N ASP A 456 -10.81 -12.72 -5.92
CA ASP A 456 -9.39 -12.45 -6.19
C ASP A 456 -9.17 -11.13 -6.97
N ILE A 457 -9.88 -10.07 -6.58
CA ILE A 457 -9.77 -8.76 -7.24
C ILE A 457 -8.48 -8.09 -6.79
N LYS A 458 -7.62 -7.76 -7.75
CA LYS A 458 -6.28 -7.19 -7.54
C LYS A 458 -5.96 -6.10 -8.57
N PRO A 459 -4.88 -5.31 -8.36
CA PRO A 459 -4.48 -4.29 -9.33
C PRO A 459 -4.35 -4.87 -10.75
N GLY A 460 -5.04 -4.26 -11.71
CA GLY A 460 -5.09 -4.72 -13.11
C GLY A 460 -6.25 -5.65 -13.47
N SER A 461 -7.06 -6.11 -12.49
CA SER A 461 -8.24 -6.93 -12.78
C SER A 461 -9.28 -6.19 -13.63
N ILE A 462 -9.88 -6.90 -14.58
CA ILE A 462 -11.10 -6.46 -15.27
C ILE A 462 -12.29 -7.15 -14.62
N VAL A 463 -13.21 -6.35 -14.08
CA VAL A 463 -14.36 -6.84 -13.30
C VAL A 463 -15.65 -6.42 -13.99
N ILE A 464 -16.62 -7.34 -14.04
CA ILE A 464 -17.99 -7.03 -14.44
C ILE A 464 -18.90 -7.06 -13.22
N GLU A 465 -19.73 -6.04 -13.11
CA GLU A 465 -20.74 -5.91 -12.08
C GLU A 465 -22.11 -5.75 -12.74
N ALA A 466 -23.10 -6.54 -12.34
CA ALA A 466 -24.50 -6.31 -12.72
C ALA A 466 -25.30 -5.98 -11.47
N GLY A 467 -26.02 -4.85 -11.48
CA GLY A 467 -26.69 -4.30 -10.30
C GLY A 467 -25.86 -3.21 -9.62
N THR A 468 -25.45 -2.17 -10.36
CA THR A 468 -24.62 -1.06 -9.85
C THR A 468 -25.21 -0.44 -8.58
N GLY A 469 -26.54 -0.30 -8.51
CA GLY A 469 -27.24 0.20 -7.32
C GLY A 469 -26.76 1.59 -6.89
N SER A 470 -26.27 1.69 -5.66
CA SER A 470 -25.72 2.94 -5.08
C SER A 470 -24.21 3.12 -5.29
N GLY A 471 -23.57 2.21 -6.03
CA GLY A 471 -22.12 2.22 -6.24
C GLY A 471 -21.28 1.84 -5.01
N SER A 472 -21.88 1.40 -3.90
CA SER A 472 -21.16 1.02 -2.66
C SER A 472 -20.07 -0.04 -2.92
N LEU A 473 -20.45 -1.15 -3.55
CA LEU A 473 -19.53 -2.21 -3.94
C LEU A 473 -18.58 -1.72 -5.04
N SER A 474 -19.10 -1.04 -6.06
CA SER A 474 -18.32 -0.51 -7.18
C SER A 474 -17.13 0.34 -6.74
N HIS A 475 -17.28 1.22 -5.74
CA HIS A 475 -16.18 2.03 -5.20
C HIS A 475 -15.05 1.15 -4.63
N SER A 476 -15.43 0.09 -3.93
CA SER A 476 -14.48 -0.85 -3.32
C SER A 476 -13.78 -1.70 -4.38
N ILE A 477 -14.51 -2.14 -5.41
CA ILE A 477 -13.96 -2.82 -6.59
C ILE A 477 -12.93 -1.92 -7.29
N ILE A 478 -13.32 -0.68 -7.63
CA ILE A 478 -12.47 0.30 -8.32
C ILE A 478 -11.18 0.55 -7.54
N ARG A 479 -11.25 0.67 -6.21
CA ARG A 479 -10.03 0.83 -5.39
C ARG A 479 -9.08 -0.36 -5.55
N SER A 480 -9.60 -1.59 -5.54
CA SER A 480 -8.78 -2.80 -5.59
C SER A 480 -8.17 -3.07 -6.97
N LEU A 481 -8.84 -2.65 -8.05
CA LEU A 481 -8.34 -2.86 -9.42
C LEU A 481 -7.36 -1.79 -9.93
N ARG A 482 -7.27 -0.64 -9.24
CA ARG A 482 -6.33 0.43 -9.58
C ARG A 482 -4.87 -0.01 -9.39
N PRO A 483 -3.90 0.56 -10.15
CA PRO A 483 -4.08 1.67 -11.09
C PRO A 483 -4.46 1.26 -12.53
N ASN A 484 -4.41 -0.02 -12.89
CA ASN A 484 -4.45 -0.45 -14.30
C ASN A 484 -5.63 -1.35 -14.68
N GLY A 485 -6.56 -1.63 -13.76
CA GLY A 485 -7.74 -2.44 -14.04
C GLY A 485 -8.95 -1.60 -14.46
N HIS A 486 -10.08 -2.26 -14.71
CA HIS A 486 -11.31 -1.58 -15.14
C HIS A 486 -12.57 -2.28 -14.65
N LEU A 487 -13.58 -1.51 -14.24
CA LEU A 487 -14.91 -2.01 -13.89
C LEU A 487 -15.92 -1.72 -15.01
N TYR A 488 -16.58 -2.74 -15.50
CA TYR A 488 -17.76 -2.59 -16.36
C TYR A 488 -18.99 -2.89 -15.53
N THR A 489 -19.79 -1.87 -15.24
CA THR A 489 -20.97 -2.01 -14.38
C THR A 489 -22.26 -1.75 -15.17
N PHE A 490 -23.25 -2.63 -14.97
CA PHE A 490 -24.49 -2.66 -15.73
C PHE A 490 -25.69 -2.43 -14.79
N GLU A 491 -26.55 -1.50 -15.18
CA GLU A 491 -27.77 -1.16 -14.44
C GLU A 491 -28.98 -1.24 -15.38
N PHE A 492 -30.04 -1.92 -14.93
CA PHE A 492 -31.26 -2.10 -15.72
C PHE A 492 -32.08 -0.80 -15.80
N HIS A 493 -32.03 0.05 -14.77
CA HIS A 493 -32.83 1.26 -14.73
C HIS A 493 -32.04 2.48 -15.22
N GLU A 494 -32.39 3.02 -16.38
CA GLU A 494 -31.67 4.13 -17.04
C GLU A 494 -31.36 5.32 -16.11
N LEU A 495 -32.36 5.78 -15.35
CA LEU A 495 -32.19 6.88 -14.40
C LEU A 495 -31.09 6.58 -13.37
N ARG A 496 -31.02 5.36 -12.84
CA ARG A 496 -29.99 4.95 -11.87
C ARG A 496 -28.61 4.82 -12.51
N SER A 497 -28.56 4.31 -13.74
CA SER A 497 -27.32 4.26 -14.53
C SER A 497 -26.73 5.67 -14.72
N ASN A 498 -27.57 6.65 -15.05
CA ASN A 498 -27.15 8.04 -15.23
C ASN A 498 -26.68 8.67 -13.91
N LEU A 499 -27.39 8.42 -12.80
CA LEU A 499 -26.97 8.89 -11.48
C LEU A 499 -25.62 8.30 -11.07
N ALA A 500 -25.44 6.98 -11.20
CA ALA A 500 -24.17 6.32 -10.85
C ALA A 500 -23.02 6.85 -11.71
N ARG A 501 -23.24 7.06 -13.02
CA ARG A 501 -22.22 7.65 -13.92
C ARG A 501 -21.76 9.03 -13.44
N ASN A 502 -22.71 9.90 -13.11
CA ASN A 502 -22.42 11.23 -12.59
C ASN A 502 -21.69 11.15 -11.24
N GLU A 503 -22.07 10.23 -10.35
CA GLU A 503 -21.39 10.05 -9.07
C GLU A 503 -19.93 9.60 -9.25
N PHE A 504 -19.66 8.62 -10.10
CA PHE A 504 -18.28 8.20 -10.37
C PHE A 504 -17.45 9.31 -11.02
N GLU A 505 -18.04 10.12 -11.89
CA GLU A 505 -17.38 11.29 -12.46
C GLU A 505 -17.06 12.33 -11.38
N GLU A 506 -18.04 12.70 -10.53
CA GLU A 506 -17.86 13.64 -9.43
C GLU A 506 -16.83 13.17 -8.40
N HIS A 507 -16.63 11.85 -8.27
CA HIS A 507 -15.64 11.26 -7.36
C HIS A 507 -14.27 11.03 -8.02
N GLY A 508 -14.10 11.40 -9.31
CA GLY A 508 -12.85 11.23 -10.04
C GLY A 508 -12.51 9.77 -10.37
N LEU A 509 -13.52 8.91 -10.49
CA LEU A 509 -13.39 7.47 -10.73
C LEU A 509 -13.71 7.06 -12.18
N SER A 510 -14.21 7.98 -13.00
CA SER A 510 -14.69 7.73 -14.37
C SER A 510 -13.70 7.00 -15.27
N GLN A 511 -12.39 7.21 -15.09
CA GLN A 511 -11.35 6.53 -15.88
C GLN A 511 -11.28 5.01 -15.62
N PHE A 512 -11.78 4.54 -14.47
CA PHE A 512 -11.68 3.14 -14.04
C PHE A 512 -13.02 2.40 -14.09
N VAL A 513 -14.09 3.07 -14.54
CA VAL A 513 -15.44 2.49 -14.56
C VAL A 513 -16.22 2.91 -15.79
N THR A 514 -16.90 1.96 -16.42
CA THR A 514 -17.88 2.21 -17.47
C THR A 514 -19.25 1.76 -16.98
N VAL A 515 -20.16 2.72 -16.83
CA VAL A 515 -21.56 2.44 -16.44
C VAL A 515 -22.42 2.33 -17.69
N GLN A 516 -23.10 1.20 -17.86
CA GLN A 516 -24.01 0.96 -18.98
C GLN A 516 -25.45 0.74 -18.51
N HIS A 517 -26.40 1.30 -19.24
CA HIS A 517 -27.82 0.97 -19.09
C HIS A 517 -28.12 -0.24 -19.98
N ARG A 518 -28.39 -1.40 -19.36
CA ARG A 518 -28.59 -2.66 -20.09
C ARG A 518 -29.36 -3.67 -19.27
N ASP A 519 -30.29 -4.36 -19.92
CA ASP A 519 -30.84 -5.60 -19.39
C ASP A 519 -29.90 -6.76 -19.70
N VAL A 520 -29.06 -7.11 -18.71
CA VAL A 520 -28.10 -8.20 -18.80
C VAL A 520 -28.75 -9.59 -18.80
N LEU A 521 -30.00 -9.72 -18.31
CA LEU A 521 -30.70 -11.00 -18.29
C LEU A 521 -31.18 -11.38 -19.69
N SER A 522 -31.62 -10.41 -20.48
CA SER A 522 -32.10 -10.63 -21.85
C SER A 522 -31.00 -10.51 -22.90
N ASN A 523 -30.06 -9.57 -22.72
CA ASN A 523 -29.11 -9.19 -23.76
C ASN A 523 -27.65 -9.55 -23.44
N GLY A 524 -27.40 -10.20 -22.31
CA GLY A 524 -26.06 -10.50 -21.81
C GLY A 524 -25.18 -9.25 -21.61
N PHE A 525 -23.87 -9.48 -21.56
CA PHE A 525 -22.85 -8.43 -21.47
C PHE A 525 -22.39 -8.02 -22.87
N GLU A 526 -21.97 -6.77 -23.07
CA GLU A 526 -21.45 -6.30 -24.38
C GLU A 526 -20.11 -6.93 -24.76
N HIS A 527 -19.44 -7.52 -23.78
CA HIS A 527 -18.07 -7.97 -23.90
C HIS A 527 -17.98 -9.49 -23.92
N GLU A 528 -16.89 -9.99 -24.49
CA GLU A 528 -16.57 -11.42 -24.51
C GLU A 528 -15.10 -11.63 -24.14
N ASN A 529 -14.81 -12.64 -23.32
CA ASN A 529 -13.45 -13.06 -22.94
C ASN A 529 -12.55 -11.97 -22.30
N ILE A 530 -13.12 -11.03 -21.54
CA ILE A 530 -12.34 -9.93 -20.92
C ILE A 530 -12.27 -9.99 -19.40
N ALA A 531 -13.24 -10.60 -18.71
CA ALA A 531 -13.39 -10.43 -17.28
C ALA A 531 -12.62 -11.48 -16.48
N ASP A 532 -11.86 -11.02 -15.47
CA ASP A 532 -11.23 -11.87 -14.45
C ASP A 532 -12.27 -12.33 -13.40
N ALA A 533 -13.22 -11.45 -13.09
CA ALA A 533 -14.28 -11.70 -12.12
C ALA A 533 -15.62 -11.07 -12.53
N VAL A 534 -16.71 -11.71 -12.11
CA VAL A 534 -18.08 -11.21 -12.30
C VAL A 534 -18.82 -11.19 -10.97
N PHE A 535 -19.51 -10.10 -10.68
CA PHE A 535 -20.44 -9.97 -9.57
C PHE A 535 -21.86 -9.72 -10.07
N LEU A 536 -22.85 -10.46 -9.54
CA LEU A 536 -24.26 -10.34 -9.91
C LEU A 536 -25.14 -10.04 -8.70
N ASP A 537 -25.73 -8.85 -8.66
CA ASP A 537 -26.86 -8.49 -7.79
C ASP A 537 -28.10 -8.27 -8.66
N LEU A 538 -28.79 -9.37 -8.95
CA LEU A 538 -29.92 -9.44 -9.87
C LEU A 538 -31.09 -10.19 -9.21
N PRO A 539 -32.34 -9.94 -9.61
CA PRO A 539 -33.49 -10.67 -9.06
C PRO A 539 -33.50 -12.16 -9.43
N ALA A 540 -32.90 -12.51 -10.58
CA ALA A 540 -32.81 -13.87 -11.09
C ALA A 540 -31.39 -14.13 -11.65
N PRO A 541 -30.35 -14.21 -10.80
CA PRO A 541 -28.96 -14.26 -11.25
C PRO A 541 -28.66 -15.54 -12.04
N TRP A 542 -29.41 -16.63 -11.80
CA TRP A 542 -29.26 -17.88 -12.57
C TRP A 542 -29.52 -17.72 -14.07
N ASN A 543 -30.33 -16.75 -14.50
CA ASN A 543 -30.57 -16.50 -15.92
C ASN A 543 -29.35 -15.84 -16.60
N ALA A 544 -28.45 -15.20 -15.85
CA ALA A 544 -27.26 -14.54 -16.39
C ALA A 544 -26.05 -15.47 -16.54
N ILE A 545 -26.06 -16.68 -15.94
CA ILE A 545 -24.87 -17.56 -15.87
C ILE A 545 -24.32 -17.91 -17.26
N GLU A 546 -25.19 -18.16 -18.24
CA GLU A 546 -24.75 -18.44 -19.61
C GLU A 546 -24.08 -17.23 -20.28
N HIS A 547 -24.52 -16.01 -19.94
CA HIS A 547 -23.87 -14.79 -20.38
C HIS A 547 -22.54 -14.55 -19.66
N VAL A 548 -22.44 -14.93 -18.38
CA VAL A 548 -21.19 -14.87 -17.60
C VAL A 548 -20.09 -15.71 -18.25
N MET A 549 -20.42 -16.93 -18.71
CA MET A 549 -19.44 -17.79 -19.37
C MET A 549 -18.81 -17.17 -20.62
N LYS A 550 -19.58 -16.34 -21.36
CA LYS A 550 -19.08 -15.67 -22.57
C LYS A 550 -18.11 -14.55 -22.25
N VAL A 551 -18.28 -13.90 -21.09
CA VAL A 551 -17.51 -12.69 -20.77
C VAL A 551 -16.27 -12.96 -19.91
N LEU A 552 -16.27 -14.03 -19.12
CA LEU A 552 -15.07 -14.49 -18.41
C LEU A 552 -13.96 -14.82 -19.40
N LYS A 553 -12.71 -14.53 -19.03
CA LYS A 553 -11.53 -14.88 -19.84
C LYS A 553 -11.46 -16.39 -20.08
N LYS A 554 -10.90 -16.77 -21.22
CA LYS A 554 -10.65 -18.18 -21.59
C LYS A 554 -9.68 -18.90 -20.65
N THR A 555 -8.87 -18.16 -19.90
CA THR A 555 -8.00 -18.72 -18.87
C THR A 555 -8.74 -19.11 -17.59
N GLY A 556 -10.06 -18.91 -17.55
CA GLY A 556 -10.89 -19.07 -16.37
C GLY A 556 -11.16 -17.75 -15.65
N GLY A 557 -12.04 -17.81 -14.65
CA GLY A 557 -12.42 -16.65 -13.85
C GLY A 557 -13.40 -16.97 -12.73
N ARG A 558 -13.71 -15.96 -11.92
CA ARG A 558 -14.48 -16.11 -10.69
C ARG A 558 -15.85 -15.42 -10.79
N LEU A 559 -16.86 -16.00 -10.15
CA LEU A 559 -18.22 -15.48 -10.10
C LEU A 559 -18.69 -15.38 -8.66
N CYS A 560 -19.36 -14.29 -8.33
CA CYS A 560 -20.11 -14.12 -7.09
C CYS A 560 -21.53 -13.67 -7.43
N THR A 561 -22.53 -14.28 -6.82
CA THR A 561 -23.92 -13.84 -6.91
C THR A 561 -24.48 -13.52 -5.54
N PHE A 562 -25.20 -12.41 -5.44
CA PHE A 562 -26.01 -12.09 -4.27
C PHE A 562 -27.43 -12.66 -4.43
N SER A 563 -27.97 -13.26 -3.38
CA SER A 563 -29.32 -13.85 -3.36
C SER A 563 -30.02 -13.60 -2.03
N PRO A 564 -31.10 -12.79 -1.98
CA PRO A 564 -31.86 -12.53 -0.77
C PRO A 564 -32.43 -13.77 -0.06
N CYS A 565 -32.79 -14.84 -0.78
CA CYS A 565 -33.40 -16.03 -0.18
C CYS A 565 -32.77 -17.34 -0.66
N ILE A 566 -33.01 -18.41 0.12
CA ILE A 566 -32.37 -19.71 -0.10
C ILE A 566 -32.85 -20.39 -1.40
N GLU A 567 -34.09 -20.11 -1.83
CA GLU A 567 -34.65 -20.63 -3.08
C GLU A 567 -33.91 -20.06 -4.30
N GLN A 568 -33.47 -18.79 -4.22
CA GLN A 568 -32.63 -18.18 -5.26
C GLN A 568 -31.24 -18.82 -5.27
N VAL A 569 -30.64 -19.04 -4.10
CA VAL A 569 -29.35 -19.77 -3.97
C VAL A 569 -29.45 -21.15 -4.62
N GLN A 570 -30.49 -21.91 -4.32
CA GLN A 570 -30.68 -23.26 -4.87
C GLN A 570 -30.72 -23.25 -6.40
N ARG A 571 -31.49 -22.33 -7.00
CA ARG A 571 -31.60 -22.20 -8.46
C ARG A 571 -30.27 -21.80 -9.10
N THR A 572 -29.56 -20.86 -8.48
CA THR A 572 -28.23 -20.43 -8.92
C THR A 572 -27.24 -21.59 -8.86
N CYS A 573 -27.14 -22.28 -7.74
CA CYS A 573 -26.25 -23.43 -7.57
C CYS A 573 -26.54 -24.52 -8.62
N GLN A 574 -27.82 -24.84 -8.87
CA GLN A 574 -28.19 -25.82 -9.90
C GLN A 574 -27.69 -25.40 -11.28
N ARG A 575 -27.87 -24.13 -11.66
CA ARG A 575 -27.43 -23.63 -12.96
C ARG A 575 -25.90 -23.55 -13.07
N LEU A 576 -25.20 -23.22 -11.98
CA LEU A 576 -23.73 -23.23 -11.93
C LEU A 576 -23.17 -24.63 -12.20
N HIS A 577 -23.73 -25.66 -11.53
CA HIS A 577 -23.34 -27.05 -11.77
C HIS A 577 -23.60 -27.49 -13.22
N MET A 578 -24.73 -27.09 -13.81
CA MET A 578 -25.05 -27.40 -15.22
C MET A 578 -24.06 -26.75 -16.22
N ASN A 579 -23.35 -25.71 -15.81
CA ASN A 579 -22.40 -24.95 -16.63
C ASN A 579 -20.94 -25.19 -16.20
N ASN A 580 -20.64 -26.30 -15.52
CA ASN A 580 -19.29 -26.72 -15.13
C ASN A 580 -18.52 -25.72 -14.25
N PHE A 581 -19.23 -24.92 -13.44
CA PHE A 581 -18.56 -24.17 -12.39
C PHE A 581 -18.16 -25.12 -11.24
N GLU A 582 -16.96 -24.92 -10.71
CA GLU A 582 -16.34 -25.64 -9.60
C GLU A 582 -16.30 -24.78 -8.33
N GLU A 583 -15.97 -25.40 -7.20
CA GLU A 583 -15.79 -24.75 -5.89
C GLU A 583 -16.99 -23.87 -5.48
N ILE A 584 -18.21 -24.34 -5.75
CA ILE A 584 -19.43 -23.60 -5.44
C ILE A 584 -19.61 -23.53 -3.91
N ASN A 585 -19.45 -22.34 -3.35
CA ASN A 585 -19.53 -22.09 -1.92
C ASN A 585 -20.53 -20.97 -1.61
N THR A 586 -21.44 -21.19 -0.66
CA THR A 586 -22.40 -20.17 -0.24
C THR A 586 -22.14 -19.74 1.19
N VAL A 587 -22.10 -18.43 1.41
CA VAL A 587 -21.84 -17.83 2.73
C VAL A 587 -22.86 -16.76 3.07
N GLU A 588 -23.11 -16.58 4.37
CA GLU A 588 -23.90 -15.50 4.94
C GLU A 588 -23.03 -14.80 6.00
N CYS A 589 -22.98 -13.46 5.97
CA CYS A 589 -22.25 -12.68 6.97
C CYS A 589 -23.19 -12.19 8.08
N LEU A 590 -22.92 -12.58 9.33
CA LEU A 590 -23.73 -12.18 10.49
C LEU A 590 -22.96 -11.25 11.42
N ARG A 591 -23.42 -10.00 11.56
CA ARG A 591 -22.80 -9.02 12.47
C ARG A 591 -23.40 -9.07 13.87
N ARG A 592 -22.63 -9.52 14.86
CA ARG A 592 -23.06 -9.56 16.26
C ARG A 592 -22.58 -8.37 17.09
N ILE A 593 -23.52 -7.51 17.47
CA ILE A 593 -23.25 -6.39 18.38
C ILE A 593 -23.29 -6.91 19.83
N HIS A 594 -22.23 -6.66 20.58
CA HIS A 594 -22.16 -6.98 22.01
C HIS A 594 -22.30 -5.70 22.81
N GLU A 595 -23.28 -5.65 23.73
CA GLU A 595 -23.36 -4.58 24.70
C GLU A 595 -22.50 -4.92 25.92
N PHE A 596 -21.60 -4.01 26.27
CA PHE A 596 -20.79 -4.15 27.47
C PHE A 596 -21.49 -3.45 28.63
N ARG A 597 -21.74 -4.19 29.71
CA ARG A 597 -22.32 -3.66 30.95
C ARG A 597 -21.48 -4.09 32.14
N TYR A 598 -21.20 -3.15 33.04
CA TYR A 598 -20.66 -3.47 34.34
C TYR A 598 -21.75 -4.12 35.18
N GLN A 599 -21.55 -5.38 35.54
CA GLN A 599 -22.41 -6.06 36.49
C GLN A 599 -21.74 -6.02 37.86
N HIS A 600 -22.41 -5.38 38.81
CA HIS A 600 -21.97 -5.37 40.20
C HIS A 600 -22.52 -6.61 40.88
N ARG A 601 -21.64 -7.50 41.31
CA ARG A 601 -22.01 -8.67 42.10
C ARG A 601 -21.50 -8.48 43.52
N SER A 602 -22.35 -8.80 44.50
CA SER A 602 -21.94 -8.87 45.89
C SER A 602 -20.91 -10.01 46.03
N LYS A 603 -19.75 -9.74 46.64
CA LYS A 603 -18.83 -10.82 47.01
C LYS A 603 -19.53 -11.72 48.03
N ILE A 604 -19.83 -12.95 47.63
CA ILE A 604 -20.27 -13.99 48.56
C ILE A 604 -19.01 -14.44 49.30
N ARG A 605 -18.89 -14.07 50.58
CA ARG A 605 -17.87 -14.66 51.45
C ARG A 605 -18.36 -16.06 51.84
N PHE A 606 -17.72 -17.08 51.29
CA PHE A 606 -17.87 -18.43 51.83
C PHE A 606 -17.08 -18.50 53.13
N THR A 607 -17.74 -18.25 54.27
CA THR A 607 -17.20 -18.67 55.56
C THR A 607 -17.37 -20.18 55.65
N ALA A 608 -16.29 -20.92 55.40
CA ALA A 608 -16.17 -22.25 55.97
C ALA A 608 -16.15 -22.09 57.50
N ASP A 609 -16.94 -22.93 58.17
CA ASP A 609 -17.19 -22.99 59.62
C ASP A 609 -18.12 -21.92 60.21
N GLN A 610 -19.41 -22.24 60.29
CA GLN A 610 -20.10 -22.40 61.58
C GLN A 610 -21.47 -23.08 61.40
N ASN A 611 -21.76 -23.98 62.33
CA ASN A 611 -22.85 -24.95 62.34
C ASN A 611 -24.25 -24.34 62.56
N GLN A 612 -25.23 -25.08 62.03
CA GLN A 612 -26.53 -25.43 62.64
C GLN A 612 -27.22 -24.38 63.53
N GLU A 613 -28.28 -23.78 63.00
CA GLU A 613 -29.65 -23.73 63.57
C GLU A 613 -30.37 -22.52 62.98
N GLU A 614 -31.35 -22.78 62.10
CA GLU A 614 -32.64 -22.08 62.03
C GLU A 614 -33.37 -22.54 60.76
N ILE A 615 -33.98 -23.72 60.88
CA ILE A 615 -35.21 -24.03 60.16
C ILE A 615 -36.30 -23.22 60.86
N ILE A 616 -36.99 -22.33 60.17
CA ILE A 616 -38.44 -22.08 60.32
C ILE A 616 -38.96 -21.23 59.14
N ASP A 617 -39.98 -21.80 58.51
CA ASP A 617 -41.02 -21.20 57.68
C ASP A 617 -40.67 -20.29 56.49
N ARG A 618 -40.92 -20.83 55.30
CA ARG A 618 -41.80 -20.19 54.31
C ARG A 618 -42.46 -21.24 53.43
N LYS A 619 -43.59 -21.76 53.90
CA LYS A 619 -44.61 -22.36 53.04
C LYS A 619 -45.27 -21.29 52.15
N SER A 620 -45.62 -21.74 50.95
CA SER A 620 -46.75 -21.31 50.11
C SER A 620 -46.81 -19.85 49.65
N ASN A 621 -46.56 -19.63 48.35
CA ASN A 621 -47.65 -19.67 47.37
C ASN A 621 -47.13 -19.57 45.93
N LYS A 622 -47.47 -20.61 45.15
CA LYS A 622 -47.60 -20.55 43.70
C LYS A 622 -48.65 -19.50 43.33
N ARG A 623 -48.38 -18.68 42.31
CA ARG A 623 -49.35 -18.33 41.26
C ARG A 623 -48.60 -18.16 39.95
N GLU A 624 -49.03 -18.97 38.99
CA GLU A 624 -48.76 -18.90 37.56
C GLU A 624 -49.73 -17.87 36.91
N PRO A 625 -49.58 -17.56 35.61
CA PRO A 625 -49.83 -16.26 35.00
C PRO A 625 -51.26 -16.08 34.50
N ASP A 626 -51.68 -14.82 34.31
CA ASP A 626 -52.84 -14.48 33.48
C ASP A 626 -52.45 -13.40 32.47
N ASP A 627 -52.76 -13.72 31.21
CA ASP A 627 -52.83 -12.82 30.07
C ASP A 627 -54.02 -11.85 30.20
N ASP A 628 -53.92 -10.73 29.48
CA ASP A 628 -54.97 -10.15 28.61
C ASP A 628 -55.21 -8.63 28.77
N ASP A 629 -55.03 -7.98 27.62
CA ASP A 629 -55.56 -6.74 27.03
C ASP A 629 -56.08 -5.55 27.86
N GLY A 630 -55.69 -4.36 27.36
CA GLY A 630 -56.68 -3.33 27.03
C GLY A 630 -56.56 -1.94 27.68
N ASN A 631 -56.29 -0.95 26.81
CA ASN A 631 -56.68 0.47 26.84
C ASN A 631 -55.93 1.51 27.70
N GLU A 632 -55.27 2.42 26.96
CA GLU A 632 -55.48 3.88 26.89
C GLU A 632 -56.11 4.58 28.11
N GLU A 633 -55.38 5.49 28.76
CA GLU A 633 -55.53 6.95 28.60
C GLU A 633 -54.67 7.74 29.62
N GLU A 634 -54.11 8.82 29.08
CA GLU A 634 -53.69 10.12 29.59
C GLU A 634 -53.60 10.49 31.09
N GLU A 635 -52.50 11.24 31.34
CA GLU A 635 -52.39 12.42 32.19
C GLU A 635 -52.72 12.35 33.70
N THR A 636 -51.71 12.55 34.55
CA THR A 636 -51.41 13.89 35.11
C THR A 636 -50.43 13.78 36.28
N THR A 637 -49.46 14.69 36.25
CA THR A 637 -48.62 15.10 37.37
C THR A 637 -49.42 15.43 38.63
N THR A 638 -49.00 14.91 39.79
CA THR A 638 -49.01 15.72 41.02
C THR A 638 -48.01 15.19 42.05
N ASN A 639 -46.95 15.97 42.24
CA ASN A 639 -46.07 15.94 43.40
C ASN A 639 -46.89 16.17 44.68
N LYS A 640 -46.95 15.18 45.58
CA LYS A 640 -47.21 15.43 47.00
C LYS A 640 -46.08 14.84 47.85
N LYS A 641 -45.20 15.75 48.28
CA LYS A 641 -44.34 15.59 49.45
C LYS A 641 -45.23 15.33 50.68
N LEU A 642 -45.04 14.19 51.32
CA LEU A 642 -45.36 14.00 52.74
C LEU A 642 -44.05 13.70 53.47
N LYS A 643 -43.83 14.50 54.51
CA LYS A 643 -42.67 14.52 55.40
C LYS A 643 -43.09 13.93 56.75
N ASN A 644 -42.07 13.45 57.48
CA ASN A 644 -42.02 13.01 58.88
C ASN A 644 -42.43 11.56 59.14
N ASP A 645 -41.80 10.82 60.04
CA ASP A 645 -40.50 10.84 60.72
C ASP A 645 -40.46 9.50 61.49
N SER A 646 -39.31 8.83 61.58
CA SER A 646 -38.81 8.16 62.80
C SER A 646 -37.70 7.15 62.48
N GLU A 647 -36.75 7.11 63.40
CA GLU A 647 -35.43 6.50 63.33
C GLU A 647 -35.44 4.97 63.44
N ALA A 648 -34.60 4.33 62.63
CA ALA A 648 -33.85 3.12 63.01
C ALA A 648 -32.63 2.99 62.09
N THR A 649 -31.51 3.62 62.46
CA THR A 649 -30.23 3.48 61.77
C THR A 649 -29.52 2.20 62.21
N THR A 650 -29.91 1.05 61.64
CA THR A 650 -29.03 -0.12 61.60
C THR A 650 -28.01 0.10 60.49
N LYS A 651 -26.77 0.50 60.85
CA LYS A 651 -25.63 0.56 59.93
C LYS A 651 -25.36 -0.86 59.38
N ARG A 652 -25.90 -1.18 58.20
CA ARG A 652 -25.41 -2.31 57.39
C ARG A 652 -23.99 -1.97 56.94
N GLN A 653 -23.03 -2.82 57.28
CA GLN A 653 -21.68 -2.73 56.72
C GLN A 653 -21.77 -2.77 55.17
N PRO A 654 -20.99 -1.95 54.45
CA PRO A 654 -21.01 -1.98 52.99
C PRO A 654 -20.58 -3.36 52.51
N GLN A 655 -21.47 -4.07 51.83
CA GLN A 655 -21.14 -5.30 51.12
C GLN A 655 -20.11 -4.96 50.04
N GLU A 656 -18.92 -5.58 50.09
CA GLU A 656 -17.93 -5.45 49.03
C GLU A 656 -18.54 -5.94 47.71
N THR A 657 -18.74 -5.01 46.78
CA THR A 657 -19.20 -5.31 45.42
C THR A 657 -17.99 -5.40 44.50
N GLU A 658 -17.96 -6.46 43.70
CA GLU A 658 -16.97 -6.61 42.63
C GLU A 658 -17.66 -6.26 41.31
N SER A 659 -17.09 -5.32 40.57
CA SER A 659 -17.58 -4.90 39.27
C SER A 659 -16.90 -5.71 38.18
N THR A 660 -17.64 -6.62 37.55
CA THR A 660 -17.15 -7.37 36.39
C THR A 660 -17.74 -6.79 35.12
N LEU A 661 -16.91 -6.45 34.14
CA LEU A 661 -17.37 -6.08 32.81
C LEU A 661 -17.91 -7.34 32.11
N THR A 662 -19.17 -7.33 31.73
CA THR A 662 -19.84 -8.45 31.05
C THR A 662 -20.31 -8.01 29.68
N ALA A 663 -20.20 -8.89 28.69
CA ALA A 663 -20.72 -8.68 27.34
C ALA A 663 -22.02 -9.50 27.18
N ILE A 664 -23.11 -8.85 26.77
CA ILE A 664 -24.37 -9.51 26.46
C ILE A 664 -24.60 -9.36 24.96
N GLY A 665 -24.65 -10.48 24.24
CA GLY A 665 -25.10 -10.53 22.85
C GLY A 665 -26.64 -10.62 22.79
N PRO A 666 -27.29 -10.16 21.72
CA PRO A 666 -28.73 -10.28 21.55
C PRO A 666 -29.14 -11.76 21.40
N LEU A 667 -30.26 -12.14 22.02
CA LEU A 667 -30.81 -13.50 22.01
C LEU A 667 -31.42 -13.91 20.67
N VAL A 668 -31.90 -12.94 19.90
CA VAL A 668 -32.46 -13.11 18.55
C VAL A 668 -31.87 -12.02 17.68
N MET A 669 -31.44 -12.37 16.47
CA MET A 669 -30.83 -11.44 15.53
C MET A 669 -31.42 -11.66 14.14
N PRO A 670 -32.02 -10.63 13.53
CA PRO A 670 -32.35 -10.70 12.11
C PRO A 670 -31.05 -10.78 11.29
N GLY A 671 -31.00 -11.71 10.35
CA GLY A 671 -29.92 -11.80 9.35
C GLY A 671 -29.81 -10.47 8.61
N HIS A 672 -28.60 -9.94 8.49
CA HIS A 672 -28.38 -8.55 8.08
C HIS A 672 -28.14 -8.41 6.56
N THR A 673 -27.90 -9.53 5.86
CA THR A 673 -27.55 -9.56 4.44
C THR A 673 -27.91 -10.92 3.83
N GLY A 674 -28.33 -10.92 2.56
CA GLY A 674 -28.62 -12.15 1.82
C GLY A 674 -27.38 -13.04 1.64
N TYR A 675 -27.54 -14.12 0.89
CA TYR A 675 -26.50 -15.12 0.65
C TYR A 675 -25.57 -14.69 -0.49
N LEU A 676 -24.27 -14.91 -0.31
CA LEU A 676 -23.26 -14.77 -1.35
C LEU A 676 -22.85 -16.16 -1.83
N THR A 677 -23.08 -16.46 -3.10
CA THR A 677 -22.65 -17.72 -3.74
C THR A 677 -21.44 -17.45 -4.62
N PHE A 678 -20.31 -18.05 -4.27
CA PHE A 678 -19.06 -18.00 -5.02
C PHE A 678 -18.90 -19.25 -5.86
N ALA A 679 -18.30 -19.09 -7.04
CA ALA A 679 -18.00 -20.18 -7.94
C ALA A 679 -16.82 -19.81 -8.83
N TYR A 680 -16.13 -20.83 -9.34
CA TYR A 680 -14.97 -20.67 -10.20
C TYR A 680 -15.12 -21.51 -11.47
N ILE A 681 -14.54 -21.07 -12.59
CA ILE A 681 -14.50 -21.87 -13.81
C ILE A 681 -13.07 -21.92 -14.34
N LYS A 682 -12.58 -23.14 -14.60
CA LYS A 682 -11.40 -23.40 -15.44
C LYS A 682 -11.93 -23.69 -16.84
N GLN A 683 -11.58 -22.86 -17.82
CA GLN A 683 -11.79 -23.23 -19.22
C GLN A 683 -10.49 -23.90 -19.73
N GLU A 684 -10.63 -25.08 -20.32
CA GLU A 684 -9.54 -25.91 -20.86
C GLU A 684 -8.82 -25.27 -22.06
#